data_AF-A0A954IHQ0-F1
#
_entry.id   AF-A0A954IHQ0-F1
#
_cell.length_a   1.000
_cell.length_b   1.000
_cell.length_c   1.000
_cell.angle_alpha   90.00
_cell.angle_beta   90.00
_cell.angle_gamma   90.00
#
_symmetry.space_group_name_H-M   'P 1'
#
loop_
_entity.id
_entity.type
_entity.pdbx_description
1 polymer ?
#
loop_
_entity_poly.entity_id
_entity_poly.type
_entity_poly.pdbx_seq_one_letter_code
_entity_poly.pdbx_strand_id
1 'polypeptide(L)'
;MKSICTLALLAIAVTCSGMVAMSTQDDHVDIRKRAQQLNRDNNVADALTLYRQLVLDPGNSGRELPQDFQQAVMGLQQTNQLSELDVFLEEALEKHPGHWRLYEQIGKSLTQEIPSYGFLIGGQFQRGPHRGGGKMASAADRDRVRALQLVLEATRLVNADPDATGAQKAAVYRTLANLIGQPRFGEAWKLQELTDLSTLPDYEEGGNPYGRGFSGGFGRGRRSPASGAPVDQNGQPVLFHLPESWEAAQSDGQRWRWALEQVSLHHPALQSEMELDWARFLQDQFGVSGSGAPIVRTGLAASRQSASETAQDKVSLNDANMLRTLPDAETVATLADGTRRITLPDEFNHIVILKRIIARDDSQRRTALDALVAERTNRHQYEQVAELLNDAIQHSRDRDDRRNLRDQIRQIRGSWLRFETSRTMPVGLNSELDLRYRNGTLVEFDARPVLIDRLLQDVKDYLQQKPAQLDHQQLEISNIGYRLIEEGGDKYLGRTAATWQTELTPPEHHFDGFTTVTVPLNKAGAWWVTAKMQDGNQSHIVLWLADTAISRKRVQEGTLYFVADAVSGSPVANANLEFFGWQQSRIERTRNYQVKTSRFAERTDKDGISVPDTTQLLRDHRWLVIARTDDGRLAYDGFNGVWSPQMLSEAEYRPIKLYSVTDRPVYRPEHTLKYRLWLRQPTYSDKENSFANQDFLVEIRNPRHEVVAERKVRSDQWGGVDGEWQIPADAMLGNWTIQLAEPNVKQPNQRASFGAATFVVEEYRKPEFAVSISTPDKPVKLGEQLEAVVQADYYFGAPVAEGTVHYK
;
A
#
# COMPACT_ATOMS: atom_id res chain seq x y z
N MET A 1 -99.56 -25.88 17.24
CA MET A 1 -98.20 -26.41 17.52
C MET A 1 -97.41 -26.18 16.24
N LYS A 2 -96.73 -25.03 16.21
CA LYS A 2 -96.49 -24.19 15.04
C LYS A 2 -95.08 -23.61 15.11
N SER A 3 -94.50 -23.47 13.93
CA SER A 3 -93.30 -22.74 13.54
C SER A 3 -93.21 -21.27 14.01
N ILE A 4 -91.98 -20.71 14.10
CA ILE A 4 -91.45 -19.46 13.45
C ILE A 4 -90.37 -18.70 14.29
N CYS A 5 -89.36 -18.14 13.56
CA CYS A 5 -88.27 -17.17 13.90
C CYS A 5 -86.98 -17.75 14.52
N THR A 6 -85.76 -17.70 13.95
CA THR A 6 -85.03 -16.84 12.98
C THR A 6 -84.67 -15.42 13.46
N LEU A 7 -83.36 -15.06 13.37
CA LEU A 7 -82.61 -13.86 13.82
C LEU A 7 -82.22 -13.86 15.33
N ALA A 8 -80.97 -13.74 15.78
CA ALA A 8 -79.72 -13.28 15.19
C ALA A 8 -78.52 -14.01 15.83
N LEU A 9 -77.60 -14.50 14.99
CA LEU A 9 -76.36 -15.19 15.36
C LEU A 9 -75.25 -14.54 14.52
N LEU A 10 -74.92 -13.29 14.83
CA LEU A 10 -73.87 -12.52 14.14
C LEU A 10 -73.43 -11.33 14.99
N ALA A 11 -72.57 -11.58 15.97
CA ALA A 11 -71.61 -10.64 16.55
C ALA A 11 -70.90 -11.33 17.72
N ILE A 12 -69.63 -11.00 17.94
CA ILE A 12 -68.77 -11.46 19.04
C ILE A 12 -68.05 -12.81 18.77
N ALA A 13 -67.27 -12.85 17.69
CA ALA A 13 -66.13 -13.77 17.57
C ALA A 13 -64.87 -13.09 16.98
N VAL A 14 -64.84 -11.75 16.95
CA VAL A 14 -63.72 -10.97 16.39
C VAL A 14 -63.48 -9.77 17.31
N THR A 15 -62.60 -9.89 18.30
CA THR A 15 -61.95 -8.74 18.98
C THR A 15 -60.83 -9.09 19.97
N CYS A 16 -60.44 -10.36 20.20
CA CYS A 16 -59.36 -10.65 21.16
C CYS A 16 -57.97 -10.92 20.56
N SER A 17 -57.82 -11.04 19.24
CA SER A 17 -56.50 -11.22 18.61
C SER A 17 -55.82 -9.90 18.21
N GLY A 18 -56.56 -8.78 18.17
CA GLY A 18 -56.03 -7.46 17.78
C GLY A 18 -55.46 -6.62 18.92
N MET A 19 -55.91 -6.84 20.17
CA MET A 19 -55.50 -5.97 21.29
C MET A 19 -54.14 -6.36 21.91
N VAL A 20 -53.71 -7.62 21.84
CA VAL A 20 -52.42 -8.06 22.42
C VAL A 20 -51.24 -7.67 21.51
N ALA A 21 -51.42 -7.71 20.17
CA ALA A 21 -50.39 -7.29 19.23
C ALA A 21 -50.13 -5.78 19.25
N MET A 22 -51.16 -4.97 19.50
CA MET A 22 -51.00 -3.50 19.63
C MET A 22 -50.26 -3.11 20.91
N SER A 23 -50.51 -3.78 22.05
CA SER A 23 -49.85 -3.42 23.32
C SER A 23 -48.33 -3.71 23.32
N THR A 24 -47.89 -4.81 22.70
CA THR A 24 -46.46 -5.16 22.64
C THR A 24 -45.67 -4.27 21.68
N GLN A 25 -46.31 -3.77 20.62
CA GLN A 25 -45.65 -2.93 19.62
C GLN A 25 -45.43 -1.50 20.15
N ASP A 26 -46.36 -0.99 20.97
CA ASP A 26 -46.18 0.27 21.71
C ASP A 26 -45.00 0.16 22.71
N ASP A 27 -44.85 -0.99 23.38
CA ASP A 27 -43.72 -1.26 24.29
C ASP A 27 -42.37 -1.27 23.55
N HIS A 28 -42.25 -1.88 22.37
CA HIS A 28 -40.99 -1.91 21.60
C HIS A 28 -40.55 -0.52 21.15
N VAL A 29 -41.49 0.32 20.72
CA VAL A 29 -41.21 1.70 20.30
C VAL A 29 -40.63 2.51 21.46
N ASP A 30 -41.18 2.36 22.65
CA ASP A 30 -40.72 3.10 23.83
C ASP A 30 -39.40 2.58 24.39
N ILE A 31 -39.17 1.25 24.38
CA ILE A 31 -37.85 0.67 24.68
C ILE A 31 -36.79 1.22 23.71
N ARG A 32 -37.10 1.29 22.41
CA ARG A 32 -36.18 1.82 21.38
C ARG A 32 -35.85 3.29 21.60
N LYS A 33 -36.85 4.14 21.88
CA LYS A 33 -36.61 5.56 22.20
C LYS A 33 -35.71 5.71 23.41
N ARG A 34 -35.91 4.90 24.46
CA ARG A 34 -35.09 4.91 25.66
C ARG A 34 -33.65 4.49 25.35
N ALA A 35 -33.45 3.43 24.56
CA ALA A 35 -32.12 2.99 24.13
C ALA A 35 -31.39 4.07 23.31
N GLN A 36 -32.08 4.73 22.40
CA GLN A 36 -31.53 5.85 21.62
C GLN A 36 -31.14 7.04 22.49
N GLN A 37 -31.95 7.37 23.50
CA GLN A 37 -31.64 8.44 24.44
C GLN A 37 -30.39 8.10 25.27
N LEU A 38 -30.30 6.86 25.77
CA LEU A 38 -29.12 6.39 26.50
C LEU A 38 -27.85 6.48 25.65
N ASN A 39 -27.91 6.15 24.35
CA ASN A 39 -26.78 6.34 23.44
C ASN A 39 -26.41 7.83 23.28
N ARG A 40 -27.40 8.74 23.17
CA ARG A 40 -27.14 10.20 23.11
C ARG A 40 -26.49 10.72 24.40
N ASP A 41 -26.82 10.12 25.53
CA ASP A 41 -26.27 10.44 26.84
C ASP A 41 -24.94 9.70 27.12
N ASN A 42 -24.38 9.02 26.11
CA ASN A 42 -23.14 8.23 26.18
C ASN A 42 -23.19 7.08 27.22
N ASN A 43 -24.38 6.59 27.55
CA ASN A 43 -24.62 5.46 28.43
C ASN A 43 -24.85 4.16 27.62
N VAL A 44 -23.76 3.70 27.00
CA VAL A 44 -23.78 2.63 25.99
C VAL A 44 -24.12 1.26 26.57
N ALA A 45 -23.71 0.95 27.80
CA ALA A 45 -23.97 -0.36 28.42
C ALA A 45 -25.46 -0.58 28.71
N ASP A 46 -26.15 0.45 29.21
CA ASP A 46 -27.59 0.39 29.44
C ASP A 46 -28.38 0.38 28.12
N ALA A 47 -27.92 1.14 27.13
CA ALA A 47 -28.50 1.10 25.78
C ALA A 47 -28.37 -0.29 25.14
N LEU A 48 -27.19 -0.91 25.24
CA LEU A 48 -26.93 -2.27 24.75
C LEU A 48 -27.89 -3.29 25.38
N THR A 49 -28.16 -3.18 26.68
CA THR A 49 -29.11 -4.06 27.36
C THR A 49 -30.50 -3.98 26.73
N LEU A 50 -30.98 -2.77 26.43
CA LEU A 50 -32.27 -2.57 25.77
C LEU A 50 -32.28 -3.04 24.31
N TYR A 51 -31.21 -2.82 23.55
CA TYR A 51 -31.12 -3.35 22.18
C TYR A 51 -31.05 -4.87 22.15
N ARG A 52 -30.35 -5.52 23.09
CA ARG A 52 -30.39 -6.98 23.24
C ARG A 52 -31.80 -7.48 23.54
N GLN A 53 -32.52 -6.79 24.43
CA GLN A 53 -33.92 -7.12 24.73
C GLN A 53 -34.79 -7.03 23.47
N LEU A 54 -34.66 -5.95 22.69
CA LEU A 54 -35.40 -5.79 21.43
C LEU A 54 -35.07 -6.88 20.41
N VAL A 55 -33.80 -7.24 20.27
CA VAL A 55 -33.37 -8.24 19.27
C VAL A 55 -33.77 -9.66 19.66
N LEU A 56 -33.72 -10.00 20.95
CA LEU A 56 -33.99 -11.36 21.43
C LEU A 56 -35.47 -11.61 21.78
N ASP A 57 -36.34 -10.61 21.64
CA ASP A 57 -37.79 -10.76 21.78
C ASP A 57 -38.42 -11.28 20.47
N PRO A 58 -38.98 -12.52 20.43
CA PRO A 58 -39.65 -13.06 19.25
C PRO A 58 -40.83 -12.23 18.75
N GLY A 59 -41.42 -11.40 19.61
CA GLY A 59 -42.51 -10.49 19.25
C GLY A 59 -42.05 -9.30 18.41
N ASN A 60 -40.78 -8.91 18.46
CA ASN A 60 -40.25 -7.77 17.71
C ASN A 60 -39.93 -8.17 16.27
N SER A 61 -40.95 -8.23 15.42
CA SER A 61 -40.84 -8.57 14.00
C SER A 61 -40.94 -7.35 13.07
N GLY A 62 -40.75 -6.15 13.63
CA GLY A 62 -40.87 -4.87 12.93
C GLY A 62 -39.71 -4.60 11.96
N ARG A 63 -39.89 -3.61 11.08
CA ARG A 63 -38.87 -3.20 10.09
C ARG A 63 -37.62 -2.61 10.74
N GLU A 64 -37.71 -2.22 12.00
CA GLU A 64 -36.66 -1.61 12.81
C GLU A 64 -35.70 -2.65 13.43
N LEU A 65 -36.09 -3.93 13.49
CA LEU A 65 -35.28 -5.00 14.10
C LEU A 65 -33.82 -5.07 13.56
N PRO A 66 -33.55 -4.93 12.24
CA PRO A 66 -32.17 -4.90 11.74
C PRO A 66 -31.35 -3.74 12.30
N GLN A 67 -31.98 -2.57 12.50
CA GLN A 67 -31.33 -1.41 13.09
C GLN A 67 -31.05 -1.65 14.58
N ASP A 68 -31.98 -2.27 15.30
CA ASP A 68 -31.78 -2.67 16.71
C ASP A 68 -30.59 -3.64 16.85
N PHE A 69 -30.47 -4.61 15.93
CA PHE A 69 -29.31 -5.51 15.86
C PHE A 69 -28.01 -4.74 15.62
N GLN A 70 -27.98 -3.85 14.63
CA GLN A 70 -26.78 -3.06 14.33
C GLN A 70 -26.34 -2.21 15.54
N GLN A 71 -27.29 -1.61 16.27
CA GLN A 71 -27.00 -0.87 17.49
C GLN A 71 -26.47 -1.77 18.62
N ALA A 72 -26.99 -3.00 18.75
CA ALA A 72 -26.44 -3.98 19.68
C ALA A 72 -24.99 -4.36 19.34
N VAL A 73 -24.66 -4.59 18.06
CA VAL A 73 -23.29 -4.88 17.61
C VAL A 73 -22.33 -3.72 17.97
N MET A 74 -22.74 -2.47 17.70
CA MET A 74 -21.96 -1.29 18.07
C MET A 74 -21.77 -1.18 19.59
N GLY A 75 -22.81 -1.47 20.37
CA GLY A 75 -22.73 -1.51 21.83
C GLY A 75 -21.70 -2.52 22.32
N LEU A 76 -21.71 -3.76 21.78
CA LEU A 76 -20.76 -4.81 22.13
C LEU A 76 -19.31 -4.44 21.83
N GLN A 77 -19.07 -3.73 20.72
CA GLN A 77 -17.74 -3.22 20.39
C GLN A 77 -17.28 -2.16 21.39
N GLN A 78 -18.14 -1.21 21.72
CA GLN A 78 -17.81 -0.08 22.61
C GLN A 78 -17.65 -0.51 24.07
N THR A 79 -18.36 -1.55 24.52
CA THR A 79 -18.24 -2.12 25.87
C THR A 79 -17.18 -3.23 25.97
N ASN A 80 -16.47 -3.54 24.87
CA ASN A 80 -15.46 -4.60 24.80
C ASN A 80 -16.01 -6.00 25.16
N GLN A 81 -17.22 -6.31 24.68
CA GLN A 81 -17.96 -7.56 24.89
C GLN A 81 -18.06 -8.41 23.59
N LEU A 82 -17.08 -8.27 22.70
CA LEU A 82 -17.05 -8.96 21.40
C LEU A 82 -17.04 -10.49 21.51
N SER A 83 -16.60 -11.06 22.63
CA SER A 83 -16.63 -12.51 22.87
C SER A 83 -18.05 -13.09 22.90
N GLU A 84 -19.07 -12.27 23.16
CA GLU A 84 -20.48 -12.68 23.20
C GLU A 84 -21.17 -12.55 21.83
N LEU A 85 -20.52 -11.92 20.85
CA LEU A 85 -21.16 -11.51 19.60
C LEU A 85 -21.63 -12.69 18.75
N ASP A 86 -20.79 -13.72 18.60
CA ASP A 86 -21.12 -14.87 17.75
C ASP A 86 -22.31 -15.65 18.32
N VAL A 87 -22.42 -15.78 19.65
CA VAL A 87 -23.56 -16.40 20.32
C VAL A 87 -24.82 -15.53 20.15
N PHE A 88 -24.71 -14.23 20.40
CA PHE A 88 -25.82 -13.28 20.26
C PHE A 88 -26.41 -13.27 18.84
N LEU A 89 -25.56 -13.39 17.82
CA LEU A 89 -25.97 -13.48 16.42
C LEU A 89 -26.83 -14.73 16.15
N GLU A 90 -26.38 -15.90 16.60
CA GLU A 90 -27.11 -17.15 16.41
C GLU A 90 -28.41 -17.18 17.21
N GLU A 91 -28.42 -16.64 18.44
CA GLU A 91 -29.65 -16.47 19.23
C GLU A 91 -30.66 -15.55 18.52
N ALA A 92 -30.21 -14.44 17.93
CA ALA A 92 -31.07 -13.55 17.17
C ALA A 92 -31.72 -14.25 15.96
N LEU A 93 -30.97 -15.09 15.25
CA LEU A 93 -31.49 -15.88 14.13
C LEU A 93 -32.51 -16.94 14.59
N GLU A 94 -32.26 -17.59 15.73
CA GLU A 94 -33.15 -18.59 16.33
C GLU A 94 -34.49 -17.97 16.77
N LYS A 95 -34.47 -16.76 17.33
CA LYS A 95 -35.69 -16.05 17.75
C LYS A 95 -36.53 -15.55 16.58
N HIS A 96 -35.93 -15.38 15.41
CA HIS A 96 -36.56 -14.78 14.23
C HIS A 96 -36.40 -15.62 12.94
N PRO A 97 -36.81 -16.91 12.89
CA PRO A 97 -36.48 -17.87 11.82
C PRO A 97 -37.15 -17.62 10.45
N GLY A 98 -37.68 -16.43 10.19
CA GLY A 98 -38.23 -16.01 8.90
C GLY A 98 -38.05 -14.54 8.57
N HIS A 99 -37.31 -13.79 9.39
CA HIS A 99 -37.16 -12.34 9.23
C HIS A 99 -36.02 -12.01 8.24
N TRP A 100 -36.32 -12.03 6.94
CA TRP A 100 -35.30 -11.90 5.88
C TRP A 100 -34.40 -10.66 6.01
N ARG A 101 -34.93 -9.53 6.52
CA ARG A 101 -34.14 -8.31 6.74
C ARG A 101 -33.08 -8.48 7.82
N LEU A 102 -33.36 -9.31 8.82
CA LEU A 102 -32.40 -9.60 9.89
C LEU A 102 -31.29 -10.51 9.36
N TYR A 103 -31.65 -11.56 8.60
CA TYR A 103 -30.68 -12.43 7.93
C TYR A 103 -29.74 -11.65 7.00
N GLU A 104 -30.31 -10.75 6.18
CA GLU A 104 -29.52 -9.88 5.29
C GLU A 104 -28.58 -8.96 6.09
N GLN A 105 -29.09 -8.32 7.15
CA GLN A 105 -28.29 -7.41 7.97
C GLN A 105 -27.16 -8.12 8.70
N ILE A 106 -27.42 -9.29 9.28
CA ILE A 106 -26.39 -10.09 9.95
C ILE A 106 -25.29 -10.49 8.95
N GLY A 107 -25.67 -10.94 7.75
CA GLY A 107 -24.70 -11.26 6.69
C GLY A 107 -23.82 -10.07 6.29
N LYS A 108 -24.40 -8.86 6.20
CA LYS A 108 -23.62 -7.62 5.99
C LYS A 108 -22.68 -7.34 7.15
N SER A 109 -23.18 -7.38 8.38
CA SER A 109 -22.40 -7.07 9.58
C SER A 109 -21.19 -7.98 9.72
N LEU A 110 -21.30 -9.28 9.43
CA LEU A 110 -20.19 -10.24 9.48
C LEU A 110 -18.99 -9.86 8.60
N THR A 111 -19.22 -9.18 7.48
CA THR A 111 -18.17 -8.84 6.51
C THR A 111 -17.76 -7.36 6.52
N GLN A 112 -18.57 -6.47 7.11
CA GLN A 112 -18.38 -5.02 7.02
C GLN A 112 -18.22 -4.33 8.38
N GLU A 113 -18.84 -4.86 9.44
CA GLU A 113 -18.94 -4.19 10.74
C GLU A 113 -18.21 -4.95 11.84
N ILE A 114 -18.22 -6.27 11.76
CA ILE A 114 -17.73 -7.18 12.78
C ILE A 114 -16.24 -7.49 12.52
N PRO A 115 -15.36 -7.38 13.53
CA PRO A 115 -13.95 -7.72 13.36
C PRO A 115 -13.78 -9.23 13.15
N SER A 116 -13.12 -9.64 12.05
CA SER A 116 -12.82 -11.05 11.76
C SER A 116 -11.55 -11.57 12.44
N TYR A 117 -11.18 -11.04 13.60
CA TYR A 117 -10.01 -11.48 14.37
C TYR A 117 -10.37 -11.79 15.82
N GLY A 118 -9.58 -12.66 16.43
CA GLY A 118 -9.75 -13.07 17.81
C GLY A 118 -8.62 -13.96 18.30
N PHE A 119 -8.89 -14.67 19.38
CA PHE A 119 -7.94 -15.58 20.01
C PHE A 119 -8.59 -16.96 20.21
N LEU A 120 -7.84 -18.01 19.90
CA LEU A 120 -8.17 -19.38 20.31
C LEU A 120 -7.66 -19.60 21.73
N ILE A 121 -8.60 -19.82 22.66
CA ILE A 121 -8.36 -20.03 24.09
C ILE A 121 -9.05 -21.34 24.48
N GLY A 122 -8.27 -22.33 24.91
CA GLY A 122 -8.82 -23.66 25.24
C GLY A 122 -9.55 -24.34 24.07
N GLY A 123 -9.16 -24.03 22.82
CA GLY A 123 -9.81 -24.53 21.60
C GLY A 123 -11.07 -23.77 21.17
N GLN A 124 -11.50 -22.75 21.91
CA GLN A 124 -12.63 -21.91 21.56
C GLN A 124 -12.18 -20.56 21.00
N PHE A 125 -12.80 -20.11 19.92
CA PHE A 125 -12.54 -18.79 19.36
C PHE A 125 -13.29 -17.72 20.16
N GLN A 126 -12.57 -16.69 20.59
CA GLN A 126 -13.12 -15.49 21.19
C GLN A 126 -12.79 -14.30 20.31
N ARG A 127 -13.81 -13.67 19.75
CA ARG A 127 -13.67 -12.52 18.85
C ARG A 127 -13.20 -11.27 19.59
N GLY A 128 -12.36 -10.49 18.92
CA GLY A 128 -11.86 -9.21 19.43
C GLY A 128 -10.57 -9.31 20.24
N PRO A 129 -10.16 -8.20 20.89
CA PRO A 129 -8.92 -8.16 21.67
C PRO A 129 -9.05 -8.99 22.96
N HIS A 130 -7.97 -9.68 23.35
CA HIS A 130 -7.92 -10.49 24.57
C HIS A 130 -6.69 -10.13 25.43
N ARG A 131 -6.84 -10.18 26.76
CA ARG A 131 -5.74 -10.02 27.74
C ARG A 131 -5.49 -11.36 28.43
N GLY A 132 -4.28 -11.92 28.31
CA GLY A 132 -3.91 -13.16 29.04
C GLY A 132 -3.27 -14.28 28.21
N GLY A 133 -2.83 -14.01 26.98
CA GLY A 133 -2.27 -15.02 26.08
C GLY A 133 -3.32 -15.60 25.13
N GLY A 134 -3.05 -16.77 24.54
CA GLY A 134 -3.89 -17.38 23.50
C GLY A 134 -3.29 -17.27 22.11
N LYS A 135 -3.70 -18.17 21.21
CA LYS A 135 -3.23 -18.14 19.83
C LYS A 135 -4.10 -17.20 19.02
N MET A 136 -3.49 -16.21 18.39
CA MET A 136 -4.20 -15.32 17.48
C MET A 136 -4.80 -16.11 16.31
N ALA A 137 -6.05 -15.81 15.97
CA ALA A 137 -6.74 -16.43 14.85
C ALA A 137 -7.64 -15.46 14.08
N SER A 138 -7.88 -15.77 12.80
CA SER A 138 -8.85 -15.06 11.97
C SER A 138 -10.11 -15.90 11.72
N ALA A 139 -11.25 -15.22 11.65
CA ALA A 139 -12.55 -15.75 11.26
C ALA A 139 -12.98 -15.28 9.86
N ALA A 140 -12.10 -14.63 9.06
CA ALA A 140 -12.52 -13.93 7.85
C ALA A 140 -13.22 -14.84 6.82
N ASP A 141 -12.63 -15.99 6.51
CA ASP A 141 -13.21 -16.95 5.57
C ASP A 141 -14.49 -17.59 6.13
N ARG A 142 -14.50 -17.87 7.44
CA ARG A 142 -15.68 -18.37 8.15
C ARG A 142 -16.84 -17.37 8.10
N ASP A 143 -16.56 -16.11 8.41
CA ASP A 143 -17.53 -15.00 8.40
C ASP A 143 -18.08 -14.79 6.99
N ARG A 144 -17.23 -14.88 5.96
CA ARG A 144 -17.65 -14.81 4.55
C ARG A 144 -18.62 -15.95 4.19
N VAL A 145 -18.27 -17.21 4.51
CA VAL A 145 -19.15 -18.35 4.20
C VAL A 145 -20.47 -18.25 4.97
N ARG A 146 -20.42 -17.88 6.25
CA ARG A 146 -21.63 -17.67 7.05
C ARG A 146 -22.49 -16.54 6.49
N ALA A 147 -21.89 -15.43 6.08
CA ALA A 147 -22.62 -14.34 5.43
C ALA A 147 -23.31 -14.79 4.13
N LEU A 148 -22.63 -15.58 3.29
CA LEU A 148 -23.23 -16.15 2.07
C LEU A 148 -24.42 -17.06 2.39
N GLN A 149 -24.30 -17.94 3.39
CA GLN A 149 -25.42 -18.79 3.84
C GLN A 149 -26.62 -17.95 4.28
N LEU A 150 -26.39 -16.93 5.10
CA LEU A 150 -27.47 -16.09 5.65
C LEU A 150 -28.15 -15.23 4.59
N VAL A 151 -27.37 -14.63 3.68
CA VAL A 151 -27.95 -13.82 2.60
C VAL A 151 -28.64 -14.69 1.56
N LEU A 152 -28.15 -15.90 1.29
CA LEU A 152 -28.86 -16.86 0.44
C LEU A 152 -30.21 -17.25 1.05
N GLU A 153 -30.25 -17.52 2.36
CA GLU A 153 -31.52 -17.76 3.06
C GLU A 153 -32.43 -16.52 3.05
N ALA A 154 -31.87 -15.31 3.17
CA ALA A 154 -32.62 -14.07 3.00
C ALA A 154 -33.24 -13.97 1.59
N THR A 155 -32.55 -14.40 0.52
CA THR A 155 -33.14 -14.44 -0.83
C THR A 155 -34.33 -15.41 -0.93
N ARG A 156 -34.24 -16.58 -0.27
CA ARG A 156 -35.35 -17.54 -0.19
C ARG A 156 -36.55 -16.94 0.53
N LEU A 157 -36.32 -16.33 1.69
CA LEU A 157 -37.35 -15.74 2.53
C LEU A 157 -38.02 -14.52 1.87
N VAL A 158 -37.25 -13.58 1.30
CA VAL A 158 -37.81 -12.40 0.62
C VAL A 158 -38.61 -12.76 -0.63
N ASN A 159 -38.25 -13.86 -1.30
CA ASN A 159 -39.03 -14.34 -2.46
C ASN A 159 -40.35 -15.00 -2.05
N ALA A 160 -40.37 -15.66 -0.89
CA ALA A 160 -41.57 -16.26 -0.30
C ALA A 160 -42.50 -15.23 0.36
N ASP A 161 -41.98 -14.05 0.71
CA ASP A 161 -42.75 -12.94 1.28
C ASP A 161 -43.64 -12.29 0.21
N PRO A 162 -44.98 -12.39 0.31
CA PRO A 162 -45.90 -11.80 -0.67
C PRO A 162 -45.95 -10.27 -0.61
N ASP A 163 -45.52 -9.67 0.51
CA ASP A 163 -45.50 -8.22 0.70
C ASP A 163 -44.16 -7.59 0.27
N ALA A 164 -43.16 -8.41 -0.08
CA ALA A 164 -41.86 -7.94 -0.53
C ALA A 164 -41.93 -7.39 -1.96
N THR A 165 -41.51 -6.12 -2.12
CA THR A 165 -41.49 -5.46 -3.44
C THR A 165 -40.33 -5.97 -4.29
N GLY A 166 -40.42 -5.81 -5.62
CA GLY A 166 -39.31 -6.11 -6.53
C GLY A 166 -38.01 -5.38 -6.17
N ALA A 167 -38.11 -4.12 -5.70
CA ALA A 167 -36.96 -3.36 -5.20
C ALA A 167 -36.31 -4.00 -3.96
N GLN A 168 -37.12 -4.55 -3.05
CA GLN A 168 -36.61 -5.25 -1.86
C GLN A 168 -35.94 -6.57 -2.22
N LYS A 169 -36.55 -7.36 -3.11
CA LYS A 169 -35.94 -8.58 -3.65
C LYS A 169 -34.59 -8.28 -4.32
N ALA A 170 -34.56 -7.27 -5.18
CA ALA A 170 -33.35 -6.80 -5.85
C ALA A 170 -32.27 -6.33 -4.85
N ALA A 171 -32.63 -5.68 -3.74
CA ALA A 171 -31.66 -5.26 -2.72
C ALA A 171 -30.95 -6.45 -2.05
N VAL A 172 -31.69 -7.52 -1.73
CA VAL A 172 -31.09 -8.73 -1.12
C VAL A 172 -30.16 -9.44 -2.12
N TYR A 173 -30.58 -9.58 -3.38
CA TYR A 173 -29.71 -10.12 -4.43
C TYR A 173 -28.46 -9.29 -4.69
N ARG A 174 -28.57 -7.96 -4.57
CA ARG A 174 -27.41 -7.07 -4.67
C ARG A 174 -26.44 -7.27 -3.51
N THR A 175 -26.95 -7.50 -2.29
CA THR A 175 -26.12 -7.88 -1.15
C THR A 175 -25.37 -9.19 -1.43
N LEU A 176 -26.06 -10.20 -1.97
CA LEU A 176 -25.43 -11.47 -2.37
C LEU A 176 -24.34 -11.26 -3.42
N ALA A 177 -24.63 -10.47 -4.46
CA ALA A 177 -23.65 -10.15 -5.50
C ALA A 177 -22.41 -9.44 -4.94
N ASN A 178 -22.60 -8.49 -4.03
CA ASN A 178 -21.50 -7.76 -3.39
C ASN A 178 -20.62 -8.66 -2.52
N LEU A 179 -21.22 -9.58 -1.76
CA LEU A 179 -20.47 -10.54 -0.92
C LEU A 179 -19.56 -11.47 -1.73
N ILE A 180 -19.99 -11.83 -2.95
CA ILE A 180 -19.20 -12.70 -3.83
C ILE A 180 -18.16 -11.89 -4.60
N GLY A 181 -18.60 -10.82 -5.27
CA GLY A 181 -17.80 -10.06 -6.22
C GLY A 181 -16.79 -9.13 -5.56
N GLN A 182 -17.26 -8.13 -4.78
CA GLN A 182 -16.43 -6.99 -4.36
C GLN A 182 -15.10 -7.36 -3.68
N PRO A 183 -15.05 -8.30 -2.71
CA PRO A 183 -13.79 -8.69 -2.07
C PRO A 183 -12.78 -9.30 -3.04
N ARG A 184 -13.23 -9.81 -4.19
CA ARG A 184 -12.45 -10.60 -5.15
C ARG A 184 -12.14 -9.86 -6.45
N PHE A 185 -12.46 -8.56 -6.58
CA PHE A 185 -12.13 -7.76 -7.79
C PHE A 185 -10.62 -7.79 -8.09
N GLY A 186 -9.77 -7.52 -7.10
CA GLY A 186 -8.31 -7.57 -7.25
C GLY A 186 -7.70 -8.97 -7.17
N GLU A 187 -8.53 -10.00 -6.97
CA GLU A 187 -8.13 -11.42 -6.85
C GLU A 187 -9.08 -12.28 -7.69
N ALA A 188 -9.35 -11.87 -8.93
CA ALA A 188 -10.35 -12.50 -9.80
C ALA A 188 -10.14 -14.01 -9.98
N TRP A 189 -8.92 -14.51 -9.81
CA TRP A 189 -8.63 -15.94 -9.78
C TRP A 189 -9.43 -16.70 -8.70
N LYS A 190 -9.78 -16.07 -7.57
CA LYS A 190 -10.63 -16.67 -6.53
C LYS A 190 -12.06 -16.89 -7.00
N LEU A 191 -12.54 -16.15 -8.00
CA LEU A 191 -13.89 -16.37 -8.56
C LEU A 191 -14.03 -17.69 -9.33
N GLN A 192 -12.91 -18.41 -9.55
CA GLN A 192 -12.92 -19.77 -10.09
C GLN A 192 -13.32 -20.81 -9.05
N GLU A 193 -13.17 -20.51 -7.76
CA GLU A 193 -13.60 -21.39 -6.68
C GLU A 193 -15.12 -21.52 -6.70
N LEU A 194 -15.64 -22.71 -6.40
CA LEU A 194 -17.02 -22.90 -6.00
C LEU A 194 -17.05 -23.03 -4.49
N THR A 195 -17.35 -21.95 -3.76
CA THR A 195 -17.34 -21.96 -2.29
C THR A 195 -18.32 -23.03 -1.79
N ASP A 196 -17.83 -23.97 -0.96
CA ASP A 196 -18.70 -24.91 -0.24
C ASP A 196 -19.49 -24.15 0.83
N LEU A 197 -20.81 -24.23 0.74
CA LEU A 197 -21.74 -23.58 1.67
C LEU A 197 -22.39 -24.57 2.63
N SER A 198 -22.02 -25.86 2.57
CA SER A 198 -22.57 -26.90 3.46
C SER A 198 -21.91 -26.92 4.84
N THR A 199 -20.68 -26.41 4.93
CA THR A 199 -19.90 -26.37 6.18
C THR A 199 -19.27 -24.99 6.38
N LEU A 200 -18.97 -24.65 7.64
CA LEU A 200 -18.25 -23.42 7.97
C LEU A 200 -16.75 -23.71 8.07
N PRO A 201 -15.88 -22.91 7.42
CA PRO A 201 -14.44 -23.01 7.58
C PRO A 201 -13.99 -22.92 9.05
N ASP A 202 -12.87 -23.57 9.34
CA ASP A 202 -12.15 -23.44 10.61
C ASP A 202 -11.53 -22.04 10.78
N TYR A 203 -11.20 -21.68 12.01
CA TYR A 203 -10.45 -20.45 12.30
C TYR A 203 -8.98 -20.58 11.89
N GLU A 204 -8.43 -19.54 11.26
CA GLU A 204 -7.05 -19.52 10.75
C GLU A 204 -6.04 -19.08 11.83
N GLU A 205 -5.14 -19.96 12.26
CA GLU A 205 -4.10 -19.65 13.25
C GLU A 205 -2.97 -18.80 12.66
N GLY A 206 -2.49 -17.80 13.42
CA GLY A 206 -1.29 -17.02 13.05
C GLY A 206 -1.49 -15.93 12.00
N GLY A 207 -2.74 -15.67 11.61
CA GLY A 207 -3.11 -14.60 10.67
C GLY A 207 -3.05 -13.20 11.27
N ASN A 208 -2.84 -12.19 10.42
CA ASN A 208 -2.88 -10.77 10.78
C ASN A 208 -4.28 -10.38 11.31
N PRO A 209 -4.41 -9.68 12.47
CA PRO A 209 -5.68 -9.22 13.02
C PRO A 209 -6.55 -8.41 12.06
N TYR A 210 -5.96 -7.76 11.07
CA TYR A 210 -6.69 -6.79 10.26
C TYR A 210 -7.44 -7.37 9.06
N GLY A 211 -7.60 -8.70 8.95
CA GLY A 211 -8.46 -9.34 7.95
C GLY A 211 -8.07 -9.10 6.48
N ARG A 212 -7.04 -8.29 6.22
CA ARG A 212 -6.31 -8.27 4.96
C ARG A 212 -5.14 -9.21 5.13
N GLY A 213 -5.23 -10.36 4.50
CA GLY A 213 -4.07 -11.22 4.25
C GLY A 213 -2.93 -10.34 3.76
N PHE A 214 -1.97 -10.09 4.66
CA PHE A 214 -0.64 -9.77 4.22
C PHE A 214 -0.16 -11.07 3.59
N SER A 215 -0.24 -11.14 2.26
CA SER A 215 0.56 -12.00 1.40
C SER A 215 2.06 -11.66 1.54
N GLY A 216 2.53 -11.40 2.75
CA GLY A 216 3.88 -10.99 3.08
C GLY A 216 4.19 -11.41 4.52
N GLY A 217 4.49 -12.69 4.67
CA GLY A 217 5.06 -13.27 5.87
C GLY A 217 5.93 -14.45 5.49
N PHE A 218 7.19 -14.16 5.15
CA PHE A 218 8.34 -15.07 5.12
C PHE A 218 8.24 -16.30 4.18
N GLY A 219 8.55 -16.08 2.91
CA GLY A 219 8.95 -17.18 2.00
C GLY A 219 8.57 -17.01 0.53
N ARG A 220 7.59 -16.15 0.20
CA ARG A 220 7.23 -15.86 -1.19
C ARG A 220 7.76 -14.49 -1.59
N GLY A 221 8.54 -14.46 -2.67
CA GLY A 221 9.15 -13.25 -3.21
C GLY A 221 8.12 -12.15 -3.48
N ARG A 222 8.62 -10.92 -3.59
CA ARG A 222 7.92 -9.63 -3.73
C ARG A 222 7.05 -9.48 -4.99
N ARG A 223 6.18 -10.45 -5.30
CA ARG A 223 5.17 -10.43 -6.36
C ARG A 223 3.92 -11.11 -5.80
N SER A 224 2.81 -10.38 -5.67
CA SER A 224 1.50 -11.00 -5.45
C SER A 224 1.32 -12.15 -6.46
N PRO A 225 0.81 -13.32 -6.03
CA PRO A 225 0.53 -14.41 -6.96
C PRO A 225 -0.60 -13.97 -7.91
N ALA A 226 -0.32 -14.02 -9.21
CA ALA A 226 -1.14 -13.61 -10.35
C ALA A 226 -1.35 -12.09 -10.53
N SER A 227 -0.44 -11.44 -11.26
CA SER A 227 -0.78 -10.23 -12.00
C SER A 227 -1.48 -10.65 -13.30
N GLY A 228 -2.76 -10.31 -13.48
CA GLY A 228 -3.52 -10.54 -14.71
C GLY A 228 -4.72 -11.48 -14.56
N ALA A 229 -5.56 -11.50 -15.59
CA ALA A 229 -6.79 -12.29 -15.59
C ALA A 229 -6.51 -13.81 -15.59
N PRO A 230 -7.32 -14.62 -14.88
CA PRO A 230 -7.11 -16.06 -14.79
C PRO A 230 -7.20 -16.75 -16.16
N VAL A 231 -6.44 -17.83 -16.33
CA VAL A 231 -6.45 -18.65 -17.54
C VAL A 231 -6.69 -20.12 -17.21
N ASP A 232 -7.29 -20.84 -18.15
CA ASP A 232 -7.49 -22.28 -18.06
C ASP A 232 -6.20 -23.06 -18.35
N GLN A 233 -6.29 -24.40 -18.32
CA GLN A 233 -5.17 -25.31 -18.63
C GLN A 233 -4.58 -25.14 -20.03
N ASN A 234 -5.36 -24.62 -20.99
CA ASN A 234 -4.93 -24.31 -22.36
C ASN A 234 -4.38 -22.88 -22.48
N GLY A 235 -4.31 -22.14 -21.37
CA GLY A 235 -3.93 -20.75 -21.31
C GLY A 235 -5.05 -19.79 -21.73
N GLN A 236 -6.26 -20.21 -22.10
CA GLN A 236 -7.33 -19.31 -22.51
C GLN A 236 -7.91 -18.54 -21.32
N PRO A 237 -8.36 -17.28 -21.49
CA PRO A 237 -8.99 -16.53 -20.39
C PRO A 237 -10.17 -17.28 -19.80
N VAL A 238 -10.27 -17.31 -18.47
CA VAL A 238 -11.45 -17.88 -17.79
C VAL A 238 -12.58 -16.87 -17.86
N LEU A 239 -13.69 -17.29 -18.46
CA LEU A 239 -14.88 -16.47 -18.69
C LEU A 239 -16.05 -17.02 -17.87
N PHE A 240 -16.64 -16.16 -17.02
CA PHE A 240 -17.77 -16.54 -16.17
C PHE A 240 -19.10 -16.28 -16.90
N HIS A 241 -19.61 -17.29 -17.60
CA HIS A 241 -20.92 -17.23 -18.23
C HIS A 241 -22.05 -17.15 -17.20
N LEU A 242 -23.18 -16.54 -17.59
CA LEU A 242 -24.39 -16.54 -16.77
C LEU A 242 -24.95 -17.98 -16.68
N PRO A 243 -25.07 -18.59 -15.47
CA PRO A 243 -25.66 -19.92 -15.34
C PRO A 243 -27.18 -19.87 -15.36
N GLU A 244 -27.83 -21.00 -15.64
CA GLU A 244 -29.29 -21.13 -15.65
C GLU A 244 -29.91 -20.95 -14.25
N SER A 245 -29.21 -21.40 -13.19
CA SER A 245 -29.62 -21.25 -11.80
C SER A 245 -28.41 -21.13 -10.87
N TRP A 246 -28.66 -20.84 -9.59
CA TRP A 246 -27.63 -20.84 -8.55
C TRP A 246 -26.94 -22.20 -8.41
N GLU A 247 -27.70 -23.29 -8.48
CA GLU A 247 -27.22 -24.67 -8.34
C GLU A 247 -26.45 -25.14 -9.58
N ALA A 248 -26.79 -24.62 -10.76
CA ALA A 248 -26.08 -24.92 -12.01
C ALA A 248 -24.71 -24.21 -12.11
N ALA A 249 -24.44 -23.24 -11.23
CA ALA A 249 -23.18 -22.51 -11.22
C ALA A 249 -22.00 -23.42 -10.87
N GLN A 250 -20.95 -23.37 -11.69
CA GLN A 250 -19.72 -24.16 -11.53
C GLN A 250 -18.62 -23.37 -10.79
N SER A 251 -18.84 -22.08 -10.54
CA SER A 251 -17.92 -21.23 -9.78
C SER A 251 -18.66 -20.07 -9.10
N ASP A 252 -17.99 -19.44 -8.14
CA ASP A 252 -18.45 -18.21 -7.50
C ASP A 252 -18.60 -17.06 -8.51
N GLY A 253 -17.76 -17.00 -9.55
CA GLY A 253 -17.92 -16.05 -10.65
C GLY A 253 -19.25 -16.21 -11.39
N GLN A 254 -19.70 -17.45 -11.62
CA GLN A 254 -21.01 -17.73 -12.21
C GLN A 254 -22.16 -17.43 -11.22
N ARG A 255 -22.00 -17.75 -9.93
CA ARG A 255 -22.96 -17.36 -8.87
C ARG A 255 -23.12 -15.85 -8.78
N TRP A 256 -22.02 -15.11 -8.93
CA TRP A 256 -22.03 -13.66 -8.96
C TRP A 256 -22.79 -13.11 -10.17
N ARG A 257 -22.52 -13.64 -11.38
CA ARG A 257 -23.26 -13.30 -12.61
C ARG A 257 -24.76 -13.53 -12.45
N TRP A 258 -25.14 -14.67 -11.86
CA TRP A 258 -26.54 -14.98 -11.57
C TRP A 258 -27.16 -13.98 -10.59
N ALA A 259 -26.46 -13.65 -9.50
CA ALA A 259 -26.96 -12.69 -8.52
C ALA A 259 -27.20 -11.29 -9.14
N LEU A 260 -26.28 -10.80 -10.00
CA LEU A 260 -26.46 -9.55 -10.75
C LEU A 260 -27.68 -9.60 -11.69
N GLU A 261 -27.91 -10.72 -12.36
CA GLU A 261 -29.08 -10.91 -13.23
C GLU A 261 -30.38 -10.88 -12.42
N GLN A 262 -30.41 -11.51 -11.24
CA GLN A 262 -31.59 -11.47 -10.36
C GLN A 262 -31.94 -10.04 -9.90
N VAL A 263 -30.95 -9.17 -9.68
CA VAL A 263 -31.19 -7.74 -9.41
C VAL A 263 -31.95 -7.09 -10.57
N SER A 264 -31.47 -7.31 -11.80
CA SER A 264 -32.06 -6.75 -13.02
C SER A 264 -33.47 -7.31 -13.28
N LEU A 265 -33.69 -8.60 -13.03
CA LEU A 265 -34.97 -9.27 -13.19
C LEU A 265 -36.05 -8.74 -12.21
N HIS A 266 -35.67 -8.54 -10.95
CA HIS A 266 -36.61 -8.03 -9.93
C HIS A 266 -36.78 -6.51 -9.95
N HIS A 267 -35.80 -5.77 -10.46
CA HIS A 267 -35.85 -4.31 -10.57
C HIS A 267 -35.17 -3.80 -11.85
N PRO A 268 -35.86 -3.85 -13.01
CA PRO A 268 -35.28 -3.53 -14.32
C PRO A 268 -34.62 -2.16 -14.45
N ALA A 269 -35.03 -1.17 -13.65
CA ALA A 269 -34.39 0.15 -13.62
C ALA A 269 -32.93 0.13 -13.13
N LEU A 270 -32.46 -0.98 -12.52
CA LEU A 270 -31.06 -1.18 -12.13
C LEU A 270 -30.25 -1.97 -13.17
N GLN A 271 -30.83 -2.34 -14.32
CA GLN A 271 -30.15 -3.15 -15.34
C GLN A 271 -28.82 -2.52 -15.78
N SER A 272 -28.82 -1.24 -16.13
CA SER A 272 -27.57 -0.55 -16.55
C SER A 272 -26.54 -0.47 -15.43
N GLU A 273 -26.98 -0.45 -14.17
CA GLU A 273 -26.07 -0.42 -13.03
C GLU A 273 -25.35 -1.78 -12.87
N MET A 274 -26.08 -2.88 -13.02
CA MET A 274 -25.51 -4.24 -12.98
C MET A 274 -24.63 -4.53 -14.20
N GLU A 275 -25.05 -4.08 -15.38
CA GLU A 275 -24.22 -4.15 -16.60
C GLU A 275 -22.93 -3.31 -16.45
N LEU A 276 -22.99 -2.16 -15.77
CA LEU A 276 -21.83 -1.32 -15.52
C LEU A 276 -20.85 -1.97 -14.54
N ASP A 277 -21.35 -2.59 -13.47
CA ASP A 277 -20.52 -3.34 -12.52
C ASP A 277 -19.78 -4.50 -13.23
N TRP A 278 -20.48 -5.21 -14.12
CA TRP A 278 -19.88 -6.25 -14.96
C TRP A 278 -18.85 -5.68 -15.94
N ALA A 279 -19.18 -4.59 -16.64
CA ALA A 279 -18.26 -3.94 -17.58
C ALA A 279 -16.99 -3.44 -16.91
N ARG A 280 -17.08 -2.91 -15.68
CA ARG A 280 -15.91 -2.47 -14.89
C ARG A 280 -15.01 -3.63 -14.48
N PHE A 281 -15.59 -4.74 -14.05
CA PHE A 281 -14.82 -5.96 -13.78
C PHE A 281 -14.09 -6.44 -15.03
N LEU A 282 -14.80 -6.53 -16.16
CA LEU A 282 -14.18 -6.91 -17.43
C LEU A 282 -13.11 -5.92 -17.89
N GLN A 283 -13.30 -4.62 -17.66
CA GLN A 283 -12.29 -3.60 -17.97
C GLN A 283 -11.04 -3.75 -17.09
N ASP A 284 -11.18 -4.12 -15.82
CA ASP A 284 -10.01 -4.41 -14.96
C ASP A 284 -9.26 -5.66 -15.41
N GLN A 285 -9.98 -6.71 -15.82
CA GLN A 285 -9.40 -7.98 -16.26
C GLN A 285 -8.80 -7.92 -17.67
N PHE A 286 -9.48 -7.22 -18.59
CA PHE A 286 -9.20 -7.28 -20.02
C PHE A 286 -8.98 -5.91 -20.68
N GLY A 287 -9.09 -4.80 -19.96
CA GLY A 287 -8.80 -3.47 -20.49
C GLY A 287 -7.30 -3.25 -20.69
N VAL A 288 -6.94 -2.41 -21.66
CA VAL A 288 -5.53 -2.14 -22.03
C VAL A 288 -4.73 -1.37 -20.96
N SER A 289 -5.39 -0.96 -19.87
CA SER A 289 -4.80 -0.33 -18.68
C SER A 289 -5.20 -1.03 -17.38
N GLY A 290 -5.79 -2.23 -17.44
CA GLY A 290 -6.24 -3.00 -16.29
C GLY A 290 -5.10 -3.48 -15.39
N SER A 291 -5.44 -4.21 -14.34
CA SER A 291 -4.46 -4.74 -13.38
C SER A 291 -3.37 -5.57 -14.08
N GLY A 292 -2.15 -5.04 -14.10
CA GLY A 292 -0.99 -5.69 -14.74
C GLY A 292 -0.80 -5.39 -16.23
N ALA A 293 -1.58 -4.47 -16.82
CA ALA A 293 -1.41 -4.06 -18.22
C ALA A 293 0.05 -3.62 -18.53
N PRO A 294 0.57 -3.94 -19.73
CA PRO A 294 1.90 -3.52 -20.13
C PRO A 294 1.98 -1.99 -20.12
N ILE A 295 3.03 -1.44 -19.48
CA ILE A 295 3.33 -0.02 -19.60
C ILE A 295 3.82 0.20 -21.03
N VAL A 296 2.95 0.69 -21.91
CA VAL A 296 3.37 1.19 -23.22
C VAL A 296 4.23 2.41 -22.98
N ARG A 297 5.54 2.23 -23.09
CA ARG A 297 6.50 3.32 -22.91
C ARG A 297 6.38 4.25 -24.10
N THR A 298 5.80 5.43 -23.88
CA THR A 298 5.83 6.54 -24.83
C THR A 298 6.95 7.51 -24.46
N GLY A 299 7.71 8.01 -25.44
CA GLY A 299 8.71 9.06 -25.24
C GLY A 299 10.05 8.80 -25.90
N LEU A 300 10.96 9.77 -25.82
CA LEU A 300 12.26 9.75 -26.51
C LEU A 300 13.11 8.52 -26.16
N ALA A 301 13.17 8.12 -24.89
CA ALA A 301 13.91 6.92 -24.48
C ALA A 301 13.34 5.63 -25.10
N ALA A 302 12.01 5.52 -25.23
CA ALA A 302 11.35 4.39 -25.88
C ALA A 302 11.57 4.40 -27.39
N SER A 303 11.50 5.58 -28.03
CA SER A 303 11.78 5.75 -29.47
C SER A 303 13.24 5.47 -29.84
N ARG A 304 14.20 5.75 -28.94
CA ARG A 304 15.62 5.43 -29.11
C ARG A 304 15.91 3.94 -28.88
N GLN A 305 15.19 3.28 -27.97
CA GLN A 305 15.32 1.83 -27.74
C GLN A 305 14.71 1.00 -28.87
N SER A 306 13.53 1.39 -29.40
CA SER A 306 12.86 0.66 -30.49
C SER A 306 13.64 0.63 -31.80
N ALA A 307 14.56 1.59 -32.02
CA ALA A 307 15.45 1.62 -33.18
C ALA A 307 16.59 0.59 -33.13
N SER A 308 16.83 -0.05 -31.97
CA SER A 308 17.97 -0.95 -31.74
C SER A 308 17.63 -2.45 -31.64
N GLU A 309 16.34 -2.82 -31.63
CA GLU A 309 15.92 -4.22 -31.44
C GLU A 309 15.49 -4.89 -32.77
N THR A 310 16.15 -5.98 -33.14
CA THR A 310 15.81 -6.80 -34.31
C THR A 310 14.48 -7.55 -34.10
N ALA A 311 13.60 -7.41 -35.09
CA ALA A 311 12.16 -7.71 -35.06
C ALA A 311 11.74 -9.20 -34.99
N GLN A 312 12.51 -10.10 -34.40
CA GLN A 312 12.30 -11.54 -34.63
C GLN A 312 11.71 -12.39 -33.51
N ASP A 313 11.47 -11.91 -32.29
CA ASP A 313 10.70 -12.69 -31.32
C ASP A 313 9.95 -11.80 -30.31
N LYS A 314 8.64 -12.07 -30.18
CA LYS A 314 7.58 -11.36 -29.44
C LYS A 314 6.95 -10.21 -30.25
N VAL A 315 5.64 -10.34 -30.51
CA VAL A 315 4.77 -9.21 -30.86
C VAL A 315 5.15 -8.07 -29.91
N SER A 316 5.72 -6.99 -30.44
CA SER A 316 6.19 -5.89 -29.61
C SER A 316 4.97 -5.22 -28.99
N LEU A 317 4.61 -5.63 -27.77
CA LEU A 317 3.57 -5.01 -26.94
C LEU A 317 3.89 -3.54 -26.62
N ASN A 318 5.08 -3.07 -27.01
CA ASN A 318 5.53 -1.69 -26.95
C ASN A 318 5.26 -0.89 -28.23
N ASP A 319 4.71 -1.50 -29.29
CA ASP A 319 4.33 -0.76 -30.49
C ASP A 319 3.07 0.06 -30.21
N ALA A 320 3.27 1.35 -29.97
CA ALA A 320 2.19 2.32 -29.75
C ALA A 320 1.17 2.32 -30.92
N ASN A 321 1.53 1.87 -32.12
CA ASN A 321 0.61 1.74 -33.25
C ASN A 321 -0.43 0.65 -33.06
N MET A 322 -0.09 -0.46 -32.38
CA MET A 322 -1.03 -1.57 -32.16
C MET A 322 -2.29 -1.12 -31.38
N LEU A 323 -2.11 -0.33 -30.31
CA LEU A 323 -3.24 0.13 -29.49
C LEU A 323 -4.14 1.10 -30.26
N ARG A 324 -3.52 2.00 -31.04
CA ARG A 324 -4.22 3.03 -31.83
C ARG A 324 -5.21 2.41 -32.82
N THR A 325 -4.84 1.30 -33.44
CA THR A 325 -5.64 0.60 -34.45
C THR A 325 -6.46 -0.57 -33.91
N LEU A 326 -6.52 -0.76 -32.59
CA LEU A 326 -7.14 -1.94 -31.99
C LEU A 326 -8.67 -1.88 -32.16
N PRO A 327 -9.31 -2.85 -32.83
CA PRO A 327 -10.75 -2.89 -33.02
C PRO A 327 -11.47 -3.19 -31.70
N ASP A 328 -12.76 -2.89 -31.62
CA ASP A 328 -13.56 -3.04 -30.40
C ASP A 328 -13.65 -4.49 -29.92
N ALA A 329 -13.70 -5.45 -30.83
CA ALA A 329 -13.76 -6.88 -30.52
C ALA A 329 -12.47 -7.41 -29.89
N GLU A 330 -11.38 -6.65 -29.94
CA GLU A 330 -10.08 -7.10 -29.48
C GLU A 330 -9.53 -6.24 -28.36
N THR A 331 -8.66 -6.86 -27.57
CA THR A 331 -7.93 -6.19 -26.51
C THR A 331 -6.52 -6.75 -26.38
N VAL A 332 -5.67 -6.00 -25.70
CA VAL A 332 -4.36 -6.47 -25.23
C VAL A 332 -4.48 -6.61 -23.72
N ALA A 333 -4.67 -7.84 -23.26
CA ALA A 333 -4.90 -8.14 -21.86
C ALA A 333 -3.66 -8.78 -21.24
N THR A 334 -3.39 -8.45 -19.97
CA THR A 334 -2.44 -9.20 -19.15
C THR A 334 -3.18 -10.35 -18.50
N LEU A 335 -2.79 -11.57 -18.87
CA LEU A 335 -3.31 -12.80 -18.31
C LEU A 335 -2.30 -13.38 -17.31
N ALA A 336 -2.75 -14.32 -16.50
CA ALA A 336 -1.91 -14.97 -15.49
C ALA A 336 -0.67 -15.68 -16.08
N ASP A 337 -0.70 -16.03 -17.38
CA ASP A 337 0.42 -16.63 -18.11
C ASP A 337 1.20 -15.64 -19.00
N GLY A 338 0.77 -14.38 -19.10
CA GLY A 338 1.43 -13.33 -19.87
C GLY A 338 0.48 -12.37 -20.60
N THR A 339 1.05 -11.32 -21.19
CA THR A 339 0.28 -10.33 -21.96
C THR A 339 0.18 -10.74 -23.43
N ARG A 340 -1.03 -10.67 -23.99
CA ARG A 340 -1.24 -10.95 -25.42
C ARG A 340 -2.52 -10.31 -25.95
N ARG A 341 -2.60 -10.18 -27.28
CA ARG A 341 -3.82 -9.73 -27.99
C ARG A 341 -4.82 -10.88 -28.04
N ILE A 342 -6.07 -10.62 -27.65
CA ILE A 342 -7.17 -11.58 -27.65
C ILE A 342 -8.44 -10.94 -28.23
N THR A 343 -9.32 -11.78 -28.77
CA THR A 343 -10.67 -11.39 -29.17
C THR A 343 -11.64 -11.75 -28.05
N LEU A 344 -12.48 -10.81 -27.64
CA LEU A 344 -13.49 -11.00 -26.60
C LEU A 344 -14.87 -11.20 -27.23
N PRO A 345 -15.61 -12.25 -26.85
CA PRO A 345 -17.04 -12.36 -27.19
C PRO A 345 -17.83 -11.18 -26.60
N ASP A 346 -18.94 -10.80 -27.23
CA ASP A 346 -19.75 -9.64 -26.83
C ASP A 346 -20.20 -9.67 -25.36
N GLU A 347 -20.46 -10.86 -24.79
CA GLU A 347 -20.82 -11.04 -23.37
C GLU A 347 -19.71 -10.57 -22.42
N PHE A 348 -18.45 -10.64 -22.85
CA PHE A 348 -17.24 -10.34 -22.07
C PHE A 348 -16.52 -9.09 -22.56
N ASN A 349 -17.12 -8.36 -23.50
CA ASN A 349 -16.55 -7.16 -24.07
C ASN A 349 -17.12 -5.91 -23.37
N HIS A 350 -16.31 -5.29 -22.50
CA HIS A 350 -16.72 -4.10 -21.77
C HIS A 350 -17.08 -2.94 -22.69
N ILE A 351 -16.45 -2.78 -23.86
CA ILE A 351 -16.79 -1.71 -24.82
C ILE A 351 -18.21 -1.93 -25.37
N VAL A 352 -18.56 -3.16 -25.74
CA VAL A 352 -19.90 -3.50 -26.25
C VAL A 352 -20.97 -3.24 -25.19
N ILE A 353 -20.70 -3.64 -23.94
CA ILE A 353 -21.61 -3.43 -22.81
C ILE A 353 -21.77 -1.93 -22.51
N LEU A 354 -20.68 -1.17 -22.44
CA LEU A 354 -20.73 0.29 -22.20
C LEU A 354 -21.51 1.01 -23.30
N LYS A 355 -21.30 0.66 -24.58
CA LYS A 355 -22.09 1.22 -25.68
C LYS A 355 -23.59 0.90 -25.56
N ARG A 356 -23.95 -0.30 -25.11
CA ARG A 356 -25.34 -0.69 -24.86
C ARG A 356 -25.98 0.17 -23.76
N ILE A 357 -25.26 0.40 -22.65
CA ILE A 357 -25.71 1.27 -21.57
C ILE A 357 -25.89 2.71 -22.07
N ILE A 358 -24.94 3.25 -22.83
CA ILE A 358 -25.03 4.60 -23.41
C ILE A 358 -26.26 4.71 -24.33
N ALA A 359 -26.52 3.70 -25.16
CA ALA A 359 -27.67 3.69 -26.06
C ALA A 359 -29.03 3.60 -25.33
N ARG A 360 -29.06 3.07 -24.09
CA ARG A 360 -30.28 3.00 -23.27
C ARG A 360 -30.69 4.37 -22.70
N ASP A 361 -29.75 5.32 -22.63
CA ASP A 361 -29.97 6.72 -22.22
C ASP A 361 -30.63 6.89 -20.84
N ASP A 362 -30.25 6.04 -19.87
CA ASP A 362 -30.73 6.13 -18.48
C ASP A 362 -29.74 6.83 -17.54
N SER A 363 -29.98 6.75 -16.23
CA SER A 363 -29.15 7.41 -15.20
C SER A 363 -27.67 6.99 -15.21
N GLN A 364 -27.34 5.83 -15.77
CA GLN A 364 -25.96 5.31 -15.84
C GLN A 364 -25.22 5.71 -17.12
N ARG A 365 -25.91 6.33 -18.08
CA ARG A 365 -25.34 6.73 -19.37
C ARG A 365 -24.05 7.54 -19.23
N ARG A 366 -24.03 8.54 -18.33
CA ARG A 366 -22.83 9.38 -18.13
C ARG A 366 -21.66 8.55 -17.60
N THR A 367 -21.91 7.71 -16.60
CA THR A 367 -20.88 6.86 -16.00
C THR A 367 -20.30 5.87 -17.02
N ALA A 368 -21.15 5.30 -17.89
CA ALA A 368 -20.71 4.43 -18.95
C ALA A 368 -19.89 5.17 -20.03
N LEU A 369 -20.29 6.41 -20.36
CA LEU A 369 -19.55 7.27 -21.29
C LEU A 369 -18.16 7.61 -20.75
N ASP A 370 -18.05 7.96 -19.47
CA ASP A 370 -16.75 8.26 -18.84
C ASP A 370 -15.83 7.02 -18.84
N ALA A 371 -16.37 5.83 -18.56
CA ALA A 371 -15.61 4.58 -18.62
C ALA A 371 -15.13 4.24 -20.06
N LEU A 372 -15.96 4.53 -21.06
CA LEU A 372 -15.58 4.35 -22.47
C LEU A 372 -14.54 5.38 -22.92
N VAL A 373 -14.67 6.63 -22.48
CA VAL A 373 -13.65 7.68 -22.69
C VAL A 373 -12.30 7.25 -22.10
N ALA A 374 -12.31 6.70 -20.88
CA ALA A 374 -11.09 6.18 -20.27
C ALA A 374 -10.48 5.04 -21.10
N GLU A 375 -11.28 4.06 -21.51
CA GLU A 375 -10.81 2.95 -22.36
C GLU A 375 -10.18 3.45 -23.68
N ARG A 376 -10.86 4.36 -24.38
CA ARG A 376 -10.35 4.93 -25.64
C ARG A 376 -9.10 5.76 -25.44
N THR A 377 -9.00 6.47 -24.33
CA THR A 377 -7.79 7.21 -23.96
C THR A 377 -6.62 6.25 -23.77
N ASN A 378 -6.84 5.13 -23.08
CA ASN A 378 -5.82 4.11 -22.84
C ASN A 378 -5.41 3.36 -24.12
N ARG A 379 -6.35 3.22 -25.08
CA ARG A 379 -6.06 2.72 -26.44
C ARG A 379 -5.37 3.76 -27.33
N HIS A 380 -5.14 4.98 -26.85
CA HIS A 380 -4.65 6.11 -27.65
C HIS A 380 -5.53 6.42 -28.87
N GLN A 381 -6.85 6.31 -28.75
CA GLN A 381 -7.82 6.56 -29.83
C GLN A 381 -8.44 7.96 -29.70
N TYR A 382 -7.59 9.00 -29.74
CA TYR A 382 -7.96 10.35 -29.30
C TYR A 382 -9.06 11.04 -30.12
N GLU A 383 -9.21 10.72 -31.41
CA GLU A 383 -10.32 11.23 -32.23
C GLU A 383 -11.68 10.75 -31.68
N GLN A 384 -11.78 9.44 -31.40
CA GLN A 384 -12.97 8.85 -30.79
C GLN A 384 -13.21 9.41 -29.38
N VAL A 385 -12.15 9.64 -28.60
CA VAL A 385 -12.27 10.32 -27.29
C VAL A 385 -12.93 11.69 -27.45
N ALA A 386 -12.48 12.50 -28.42
CA ALA A 386 -13.05 13.82 -28.64
C ALA A 386 -14.53 13.76 -29.09
N GLU A 387 -14.92 12.75 -29.86
CA GLU A 387 -16.32 12.50 -30.24
C GLU A 387 -17.19 12.15 -29.02
N LEU A 388 -16.74 11.22 -28.18
CA LEU A 388 -17.43 10.82 -26.95
C LEU A 388 -17.55 11.99 -25.96
N LEU A 389 -16.52 12.82 -25.83
CA LEU A 389 -16.58 14.04 -25.00
C LEU A 389 -17.58 15.07 -25.56
N ASN A 390 -17.72 15.18 -26.88
CA ASN A 390 -18.75 16.04 -27.49
C ASN A 390 -20.16 15.52 -27.18
N ASP A 391 -20.37 14.21 -27.24
CA ASP A 391 -21.63 13.58 -26.80
C ASP A 391 -21.92 13.88 -25.32
N ALA A 392 -20.91 13.78 -24.44
CA ALA A 392 -21.02 14.13 -23.03
C ALA A 392 -21.47 15.58 -22.82
N ILE A 393 -20.91 16.51 -23.61
CA ILE A 393 -21.25 17.95 -23.54
C ILE A 393 -22.70 18.21 -23.91
N GLN A 394 -23.24 17.50 -24.92
CA GLN A 394 -24.62 17.66 -25.37
C GLN A 394 -25.64 17.24 -24.31
N HIS A 395 -25.28 16.26 -23.47
CA HIS A 395 -26.16 15.69 -22.45
C HIS A 395 -25.94 16.28 -21.04
N SER A 396 -24.86 17.05 -20.85
CA SER A 396 -24.58 17.71 -19.57
C SER A 396 -25.36 19.02 -19.41
N ARG A 397 -26.09 19.14 -18.30
CA ARG A 397 -26.79 20.37 -17.90
C ARG A 397 -25.94 21.29 -17.04
N ASP A 398 -24.86 20.76 -16.48
CA ASP A 398 -23.95 21.50 -15.60
C ASP A 398 -22.98 22.36 -16.44
N ARG A 399 -22.78 23.61 -16.03
CA ARG A 399 -21.90 24.55 -16.75
C ARG A 399 -20.43 24.23 -16.55
N ASP A 400 -20.04 23.86 -15.34
CA ASP A 400 -18.66 23.59 -14.97
C ASP A 400 -18.21 22.26 -15.54
N ASP A 401 -19.09 21.26 -15.53
CA ASP A 401 -18.84 19.98 -16.22
C ASP A 401 -18.65 20.17 -17.73
N ARG A 402 -19.52 20.93 -18.41
CA ARG A 402 -19.33 21.26 -19.84
C ARG A 402 -18.02 22.01 -20.09
N ARG A 403 -17.60 22.88 -19.17
CA ARG A 403 -16.29 23.55 -19.26
C ARG A 403 -15.15 22.54 -19.16
N ASN A 404 -15.19 21.64 -18.18
CA ASN A 404 -14.18 20.60 -17.98
C ASN A 404 -14.07 19.67 -19.21
N LEU A 405 -15.20 19.22 -19.76
CA LEU A 405 -15.23 18.40 -20.97
C LEU A 405 -14.64 19.12 -22.19
N ARG A 406 -14.94 20.42 -22.37
CA ARG A 406 -14.33 21.24 -23.43
C ARG A 406 -12.82 21.41 -23.24
N ASP A 407 -12.36 21.53 -22.00
CA ASP A 407 -10.94 21.63 -21.70
C ASP A 407 -10.22 20.31 -22.00
N GLN A 408 -10.83 19.15 -21.75
CA GLN A 408 -10.32 17.85 -22.19
C GLN A 408 -10.23 17.73 -23.72
N ILE A 409 -11.27 18.17 -24.45
CA ILE A 409 -11.22 18.23 -25.93
C ILE A 409 -10.09 19.16 -26.38
N ARG A 410 -9.88 20.30 -25.69
CA ARG A 410 -8.76 21.22 -26.01
C ARG A 410 -7.40 20.58 -25.75
N GLN A 411 -7.25 19.74 -24.73
CA GLN A 411 -6.00 18.98 -24.50
C GLN A 411 -5.72 17.98 -25.62
N ILE A 412 -6.77 17.47 -26.29
CA ILE A 412 -6.63 16.55 -27.42
C ILE A 412 -6.34 17.32 -28.71
N ARG A 413 -7.19 18.28 -29.06
CA ARG A 413 -7.19 18.95 -30.38
C ARG A 413 -6.37 20.24 -30.44
N GLY A 414 -6.06 20.84 -29.29
CA GLY A 414 -5.29 22.07 -29.23
C GLY A 414 -3.81 21.84 -29.49
N SER A 415 -3.13 22.86 -29.98
CA SER A 415 -1.67 22.89 -30.08
C SER A 415 -1.08 23.02 -28.69
N TRP A 416 -0.17 22.12 -28.32
CA TRP A 416 0.58 22.25 -27.07
C TRP A 416 1.95 21.61 -27.13
N LEU A 417 2.82 22.06 -26.24
CA LEU A 417 4.11 21.45 -25.93
C LEU A 417 4.37 21.43 -24.43
N ARG A 418 5.33 20.60 -24.03
CA ARG A 418 6.02 20.69 -22.75
C ARG A 418 7.47 20.26 -22.92
N PHE A 419 8.33 20.81 -22.06
CA PHE A 419 9.65 20.21 -21.85
C PHE A 419 9.52 18.88 -21.13
N GLU A 420 10.30 17.89 -21.55
CA GLU A 420 10.57 16.70 -20.76
C GLU A 420 11.70 16.98 -19.76
N THR A 421 11.95 16.07 -18.82
CA THR A 421 12.91 16.29 -17.74
C THR A 421 14.33 16.58 -18.26
N SER A 422 14.91 17.72 -17.88
CA SER A 422 16.31 18.02 -18.17
C SER A 422 17.22 17.58 -17.03
N ARG A 423 18.46 17.20 -17.38
CA ARG A 423 19.55 16.98 -16.41
C ARG A 423 20.45 18.22 -16.39
N THR A 424 21.24 18.38 -15.34
CA THR A 424 22.39 19.28 -15.38
C THR A 424 23.34 18.79 -16.47
N MET A 425 23.75 19.68 -17.37
CA MET A 425 24.65 19.40 -18.48
C MET A 425 25.96 20.17 -18.31
N PRO A 426 27.11 19.61 -18.67
CA PRO A 426 28.35 20.38 -18.72
C PRO A 426 28.28 21.45 -19.82
N VAL A 427 28.77 22.66 -19.55
CA VAL A 427 28.85 23.73 -20.56
C VAL A 427 29.79 23.35 -21.71
N GLY A 428 29.50 23.78 -22.93
CA GLY A 428 30.35 23.55 -24.10
C GLY A 428 30.14 22.20 -24.80
N LEU A 429 29.34 21.31 -24.21
CA LEU A 429 28.74 20.17 -24.91
C LEU A 429 27.41 20.63 -25.52
N ASN A 430 27.04 20.11 -26.70
CA ASN A 430 25.78 20.42 -27.37
C ASN A 430 24.62 20.30 -26.38
N SER A 431 24.10 21.45 -25.93
CA SER A 431 23.07 21.51 -24.91
C SER A 431 21.73 21.26 -25.57
N GLU A 432 20.97 20.31 -25.06
CA GLU A 432 19.76 19.81 -25.70
C GLU A 432 18.58 19.83 -24.73
N LEU A 433 17.37 20.07 -25.26
CA LEU A 433 16.13 19.95 -24.51
C LEU A 433 15.19 19.01 -25.26
N ASP A 434 14.64 18.05 -24.52
CA ASP A 434 13.65 17.13 -25.03
C ASP A 434 12.25 17.76 -24.91
N LEU A 435 11.48 17.67 -25.98
CA LEU A 435 10.12 18.21 -26.08
C LEU A 435 9.13 17.10 -26.35
N ARG A 436 7.97 17.18 -25.70
CA ARG A 436 6.74 16.49 -26.11
C ARG A 436 5.76 17.53 -26.60
N TYR A 437 5.15 17.28 -27.75
CA TYR A 437 4.25 18.24 -28.40
C TYR A 437 3.12 17.55 -29.14
N ARG A 438 2.07 18.30 -29.45
CA ARG A 438 0.89 17.82 -30.17
C ARG A 438 0.29 18.95 -30.99
N ASN A 439 -0.15 18.62 -32.21
CA ASN A 439 -0.87 19.48 -33.19
C ASN A 439 -0.17 20.77 -33.65
N GLY A 440 0.75 21.34 -32.89
CA GLY A 440 1.47 22.56 -33.26
C GLY A 440 2.70 22.29 -34.13
N THR A 441 3.00 23.22 -35.03
CA THR A 441 4.03 23.11 -36.07
C THR A 441 5.21 24.06 -35.88
N LEU A 442 5.11 25.03 -34.98
CA LEU A 442 6.15 26.02 -34.74
C LEU A 442 6.21 26.39 -33.26
N VAL A 443 7.41 26.41 -32.70
CA VAL A 443 7.68 26.87 -31.35
C VAL A 443 8.74 27.97 -31.35
N GLU A 444 8.49 29.01 -30.56
CA GLU A 444 9.45 30.09 -30.28
C GLU A 444 10.04 29.90 -28.88
N PHE A 445 11.34 30.11 -28.76
CA PHE A 445 12.07 29.99 -27.49
C PHE A 445 12.69 31.32 -27.06
N ASP A 446 12.69 31.54 -25.75
CA ASP A 446 13.39 32.62 -25.06
C ASP A 446 14.18 32.05 -23.89
N ALA A 447 15.47 32.37 -23.82
CA ALA A 447 16.34 31.96 -22.71
C ALA A 447 16.85 33.18 -21.94
N ARG A 448 16.58 33.21 -20.63
CA ARG A 448 17.02 34.24 -19.69
C ARG A 448 17.89 33.61 -18.61
N PRO A 449 19.02 34.22 -18.21
CA PRO A 449 19.82 33.69 -17.11
C PRO A 449 19.05 33.85 -15.79
N VAL A 450 19.09 32.83 -14.96
CA VAL A 450 18.60 32.87 -13.58
C VAL A 450 19.73 33.38 -12.69
N LEU A 451 19.48 34.45 -11.96
CA LEU A 451 20.41 35.12 -11.07
C LEU A 451 20.55 34.33 -9.75
N ILE A 452 21.20 33.15 -9.83
CA ILE A 452 21.38 32.23 -8.70
C ILE A 452 22.06 32.90 -7.52
N ASP A 453 23.04 33.78 -7.75
CA ASP A 453 23.70 34.54 -6.68
C ASP A 453 22.71 35.35 -5.84
N ARG A 454 21.76 36.01 -6.51
CA ARG A 454 20.72 36.77 -5.83
C ARG A 454 19.79 35.85 -5.03
N LEU A 455 19.43 34.70 -5.59
CA LEU A 455 18.62 33.70 -4.89
C LEU A 455 19.32 33.20 -3.62
N LEU A 456 20.60 32.80 -3.74
CA LEU A 456 21.38 32.32 -2.61
C LEU A 456 21.56 33.43 -1.56
N GLN A 457 21.74 34.68 -1.98
CA GLN A 457 21.83 35.81 -1.06
C GLN A 457 20.50 36.08 -0.33
N ASP A 458 19.37 36.12 -1.03
CA ASP A 458 18.05 36.33 -0.43
C ASP A 458 17.72 35.22 0.61
N VAL A 459 18.10 33.97 0.33
CA VAL A 459 17.96 32.84 1.26
C VAL A 459 18.83 33.03 2.52
N LYS A 460 20.09 33.46 2.34
CA LYS A 460 21.00 33.77 3.46
C LYS A 460 20.47 34.94 4.29
N ASP A 461 19.99 36.01 3.65
CA ASP A 461 19.45 37.20 4.31
C ASP A 461 18.19 36.88 5.11
N TYR A 462 17.28 36.07 4.55
CA TYR A 462 16.10 35.59 5.27
C TYR A 462 16.47 34.85 6.56
N LEU A 463 17.42 33.92 6.52
CA LEU A 463 17.87 33.19 7.70
C LEU A 463 18.59 34.10 8.72
N GLN A 464 19.34 35.11 8.24
CA GLN A 464 20.03 36.08 9.08
C GLN A 464 19.08 37.04 9.81
N GLN A 465 17.87 37.27 9.30
CA GLN A 465 16.82 38.00 10.01
C GLN A 465 16.26 37.24 11.22
N LYS A 466 16.64 35.96 11.40
CA LYS A 466 16.24 35.09 12.52
C LYS A 466 14.72 35.00 12.67
N PRO A 467 13.99 34.55 11.63
CA PRO A 467 12.53 34.48 11.67
C PRO A 467 12.06 33.55 12.80
N ALA A 468 11.03 33.97 13.52
CA ALA A 468 10.44 33.17 14.60
C ALA A 468 9.80 31.87 14.08
N GLN A 469 9.25 31.92 12.87
CA GLN A 469 8.69 30.78 12.15
C GLN A 469 9.30 30.73 10.75
N LEU A 470 9.83 29.56 10.39
CA LEU A 470 10.45 29.35 9.08
C LEU A 470 9.39 29.17 8.01
N ASP A 471 9.54 29.90 6.92
CA ASP A 471 8.85 29.66 5.67
C ASP A 471 9.72 28.71 4.83
N HIS A 472 9.27 27.46 4.73
CA HIS A 472 9.97 26.43 3.97
C HIS A 472 10.12 26.79 2.49
N GLN A 473 9.17 27.55 1.92
CA GLN A 473 9.25 27.97 0.53
C GLN A 473 10.42 28.92 0.29
N GLN A 474 10.81 29.73 1.29
CA GLN A 474 11.97 30.63 1.21
C GLN A 474 13.30 29.88 1.27
N LEU A 475 13.36 28.70 1.89
CA LEU A 475 14.59 27.91 2.07
C LEU A 475 14.88 26.94 0.92
N GLU A 476 13.86 26.55 0.17
CA GLU A 476 13.97 25.51 -0.86
C GLU A 476 14.57 26.06 -2.17
N ILE A 477 15.90 26.03 -2.29
CA ILE A 477 16.64 26.55 -3.45
C ILE A 477 16.32 25.75 -4.73
N SER A 478 16.10 24.44 -4.62
CA SER A 478 15.75 23.55 -5.73
C SER A 478 14.41 23.89 -6.39
N ASN A 479 13.53 24.59 -5.67
CA ASN A 479 12.21 24.95 -6.15
C ASN A 479 12.19 26.28 -6.94
N ILE A 480 13.34 26.70 -7.48
CA ILE A 480 13.48 27.95 -8.23
C ILE A 480 12.53 28.01 -9.44
N GLY A 481 12.24 26.90 -10.11
CA GLY A 481 11.29 26.87 -11.23
C GLY A 481 9.87 27.33 -10.82
N TYR A 482 9.38 26.87 -9.66
CA TYR A 482 8.10 27.31 -9.10
C TYR A 482 8.15 28.78 -8.69
N ARG A 483 9.22 29.20 -7.99
CA ARG A 483 9.39 30.60 -7.56
C ARG A 483 9.42 31.58 -8.72
N LEU A 484 9.88 31.16 -9.91
CA LEU A 484 9.89 31.98 -11.12
C LEU A 484 8.51 32.16 -11.75
N ILE A 485 7.55 31.28 -11.45
CA ILE A 485 6.17 31.34 -11.93
C ILE A 485 5.29 32.17 -10.97
N GLU A 486 5.54 32.07 -9.67
CA GLU A 486 4.82 32.83 -8.64
C GLU A 486 5.14 34.34 -8.68
N GLU A 487 4.21 35.16 -8.17
CA GLU A 487 4.38 36.62 -8.12
C GLU A 487 5.64 37.03 -7.33
N GLY A 488 6.56 37.75 -7.98
CA GLY A 488 7.82 38.21 -7.40
C GLY A 488 9.08 37.42 -7.81
N GLY A 489 8.93 36.36 -8.63
CA GLY A 489 10.04 35.57 -9.19
C GLY A 489 10.93 36.31 -10.20
N ASP A 490 10.37 37.28 -10.93
CA ASP A 490 11.06 38.05 -11.98
C ASP A 490 12.36 38.72 -11.52
N LYS A 491 12.48 39.03 -10.22
CA LYS A 491 13.70 39.62 -9.64
C LYS A 491 14.92 38.71 -9.78
N TYR A 492 14.72 37.41 -9.98
CA TYR A 492 15.77 36.42 -10.19
C TYR A 492 16.05 36.16 -11.68
N LEU A 493 15.43 36.89 -12.61
CA LEU A 493 15.65 36.72 -14.05
C LEU A 493 16.43 37.90 -14.63
N GLY A 494 17.47 37.60 -15.41
CA GLY A 494 18.17 38.58 -16.23
C GLY A 494 17.39 38.94 -17.51
N ARG A 495 18.07 39.66 -18.40
CA ARG A 495 17.56 39.96 -19.75
C ARG A 495 17.69 38.74 -20.66
N THR A 496 16.87 38.67 -21.70
CA THR A 496 16.96 37.67 -22.77
C THR A 496 18.39 37.60 -23.32
N ALA A 497 18.96 36.40 -23.31
CA ALA A 497 20.30 36.11 -23.81
C ALA A 497 20.28 35.42 -25.17
N ALA A 498 19.24 34.63 -25.44
CA ALA A 498 19.04 33.96 -26.72
C ALA A 498 17.56 33.80 -27.05
N THR A 499 17.24 33.90 -28.34
CA THR A 499 15.93 33.54 -28.90
C THR A 499 16.15 32.70 -30.13
N TRP A 500 15.30 31.70 -30.34
CA TRP A 500 15.33 30.87 -31.54
C TRP A 500 13.95 30.26 -31.79
N GLN A 501 13.77 29.67 -32.97
CA GLN A 501 12.54 28.98 -33.34
C GLN A 501 12.85 27.57 -33.80
N THR A 502 11.85 26.69 -33.77
CA THR A 502 11.98 25.33 -34.29
C THR A 502 10.67 24.91 -34.94
N GLU A 503 10.75 24.45 -36.18
CA GLU A 503 9.65 23.80 -36.87
C GLU A 503 9.45 22.38 -36.32
N LEU A 504 8.19 22.00 -36.16
CA LEU A 504 7.76 20.72 -35.63
C LEU A 504 6.87 20.01 -36.64
N THR A 505 6.96 18.68 -36.68
CA THR A 505 6.12 17.84 -37.54
C THR A 505 5.18 17.02 -36.65
N PRO A 506 4.03 17.56 -36.23
CA PRO A 506 3.12 16.86 -35.33
C PRO A 506 2.59 15.59 -36.00
N PRO A 507 2.57 14.46 -35.27
CA PRO A 507 1.88 13.27 -35.74
C PRO A 507 0.39 13.52 -36.02
N GLU A 508 -0.17 12.77 -36.96
CA GLU A 508 -1.62 12.75 -37.23
C GLU A 508 -2.42 12.20 -36.03
N HIS A 509 -3.76 12.32 -36.09
CA HIS A 509 -4.69 11.78 -35.10
C HIS A 509 -4.45 12.22 -33.65
N HIS A 510 -3.89 13.42 -33.47
CA HIS A 510 -3.61 14.03 -32.17
C HIS A 510 -2.65 13.21 -31.29
N PHE A 511 -1.72 12.45 -31.88
CA PHE A 511 -0.68 11.78 -31.11
C PHE A 511 0.42 12.74 -30.68
N ASP A 512 1.10 12.39 -29.60
CA ASP A 512 2.25 13.15 -29.15
C ASP A 512 3.46 12.87 -30.04
N GLY A 513 4.04 13.96 -30.56
CA GLY A 513 5.37 13.99 -31.13
C GLY A 513 6.41 14.21 -30.04
N PHE A 514 7.62 13.71 -30.30
CA PHE A 514 8.78 13.95 -29.47
C PHE A 514 9.93 14.43 -30.33
N THR A 515 10.68 15.42 -29.87
CA THR A 515 11.87 15.91 -30.56
C THR A 515 12.89 16.44 -29.56
N THR A 516 14.14 16.51 -29.98
CA THR A 516 15.22 17.12 -29.21
C THR A 516 15.64 18.40 -29.92
N VAL A 517 15.69 19.51 -29.19
CA VAL A 517 16.11 20.82 -29.72
C VAL A 517 17.45 21.23 -29.12
N THR A 518 18.33 21.75 -29.97
CA THR A 518 19.61 22.33 -29.52
C THR A 518 19.36 23.72 -28.93
N VAL A 519 19.99 23.99 -27.79
CA VAL A 519 19.91 25.26 -27.08
C VAL A 519 21.16 26.09 -27.42
N PRO A 520 21.02 27.28 -28.02
CA PRO A 520 22.14 28.11 -28.46
C PRO A 520 22.77 28.91 -27.31
N LEU A 521 23.21 28.21 -26.26
CA LEU A 521 23.85 28.80 -25.07
C LEU A 521 25.25 28.21 -24.87
N ASN A 522 26.22 29.08 -24.56
CA ASN A 522 27.62 28.71 -24.38
C ASN A 522 28.21 29.18 -23.04
N LYS A 523 27.37 29.72 -22.14
CA LYS A 523 27.77 30.20 -20.82
C LYS A 523 27.20 29.30 -19.73
N ALA A 524 28.03 28.99 -18.74
CA ALA A 524 27.60 28.27 -17.56
C ALA A 524 26.61 29.12 -16.73
N GLY A 525 25.73 28.44 -16.02
CA GLY A 525 24.68 29.02 -15.19
C GLY A 525 23.36 28.27 -15.29
N ALA A 526 22.39 28.72 -14.51
CA ALA A 526 21.00 28.30 -14.64
C ALA A 526 20.27 29.23 -15.62
N TRP A 527 19.45 28.65 -16.48
CA TRP A 527 18.73 29.35 -17.55
C TRP A 527 17.25 29.05 -17.46
N TRP A 528 16.43 30.09 -17.42
CA TRP A 528 14.99 30.00 -17.59
C TRP A 528 14.69 29.98 -19.09
N VAL A 529 14.31 28.81 -19.59
CA VAL A 529 13.94 28.63 -20.98
C VAL A 529 12.43 28.58 -21.08
N THR A 530 11.87 29.49 -21.87
CA THR A 530 10.45 29.55 -22.21
C THR A 530 10.26 29.04 -23.62
N ALA A 531 9.30 28.13 -23.82
CA ALA A 531 8.87 27.66 -25.13
C ALA A 531 7.40 28.06 -25.34
N LYS A 532 7.12 28.78 -26.43
CA LYS A 532 5.79 29.24 -26.79
C LYS A 532 5.34 28.55 -28.07
N MET A 533 4.32 27.71 -27.97
CA MET A 533 3.71 27.04 -29.12
C MET A 533 2.84 28.02 -29.91
N GLN A 534 2.97 28.04 -31.24
CA GLN A 534 2.06 28.77 -32.09
C GLN A 534 0.61 28.28 -31.87
N ASP A 535 -0.31 29.22 -31.63
CA ASP A 535 -1.74 28.94 -31.35
C ASP A 535 -1.97 27.97 -30.18
N GLY A 536 -1.00 27.90 -29.26
CA GLY A 536 -0.98 26.90 -28.19
C GLY A 536 -0.56 27.44 -26.83
N ASN A 537 -0.06 26.55 -25.99
CA ASN A 537 0.40 26.87 -24.65
C ASN A 537 1.85 27.38 -24.62
N GLN A 538 2.25 27.83 -23.44
CA GLN A 538 3.63 28.11 -23.09
C GLN A 538 4.11 27.07 -22.07
N SER A 539 5.37 26.67 -22.17
CA SER A 539 6.05 25.78 -21.22
C SER A 539 7.38 26.38 -20.79
N HIS A 540 7.86 25.97 -19.63
CA HIS A 540 9.07 26.50 -19.01
C HIS A 540 9.93 25.40 -18.41
N ILE A 541 11.25 25.61 -18.42
CA ILE A 541 12.21 24.74 -17.72
C ILE A 541 13.41 25.55 -17.22
N VAL A 542 14.01 25.07 -16.13
CA VAL A 542 15.31 25.55 -15.66
C VAL A 542 16.39 24.61 -16.21
N LEU A 543 17.14 25.08 -17.20
CA LEU A 543 18.30 24.37 -17.74
C LEU A 543 19.56 24.75 -16.96
N TRP A 544 20.24 23.77 -16.38
CA TRP A 544 21.52 23.96 -15.69
C TRP A 544 22.68 23.58 -16.61
N LEU A 545 23.50 24.57 -16.98
CA LEU A 545 24.77 24.39 -17.67
C LEU A 545 25.91 24.58 -16.67
N ALA A 546 26.58 23.51 -16.26
CA ALA A 546 27.62 23.56 -15.23
C ALA A 546 29.03 23.59 -15.84
N ASP A 547 29.89 24.46 -15.35
CA ASP A 547 31.35 24.39 -15.56
C ASP A 547 32.08 23.81 -14.34
N THR A 548 31.40 23.72 -13.19
CA THR A 548 31.98 23.39 -11.90
C THR A 548 31.02 22.53 -11.08
N ALA A 549 31.57 21.55 -10.38
CA ALA A 549 30.82 20.61 -9.54
C ALA A 549 31.44 20.50 -8.14
N ILE A 550 30.59 20.24 -7.14
CA ILE A 550 30.99 19.90 -5.78
C ILE A 550 30.58 18.45 -5.52
N SER A 551 31.51 17.63 -5.03
CA SER A 551 31.25 16.30 -4.50
C SER A 551 31.62 16.23 -3.03
N ARG A 552 30.91 15.40 -2.27
CA ARG A 552 31.01 15.30 -0.82
C ARG A 552 31.14 13.87 -0.36
N LYS A 553 32.11 13.59 0.52
CA LYS A 553 32.40 12.25 1.03
C LYS A 553 32.61 12.27 2.53
N ARG A 554 32.18 11.20 3.21
CA ARG A 554 32.47 10.99 4.64
C ARG A 554 33.87 10.40 4.77
N VAL A 555 34.72 11.05 5.56
CA VAL A 555 36.09 10.60 5.88
C VAL A 555 36.30 10.60 7.40
N GLN A 556 37.44 10.11 7.87
CA GLN A 556 37.74 10.01 9.30
C GLN A 556 37.87 11.38 9.97
N GLU A 557 38.35 12.36 9.21
CA GLU A 557 38.60 13.74 9.64
C GLU A 557 37.33 14.61 9.64
N GLY A 558 36.27 14.18 8.94
CA GLY A 558 35.07 14.99 8.76
C GLY A 558 34.39 14.80 7.40
N THR A 559 33.74 15.85 6.92
CA THR A 559 33.15 15.88 5.57
C THR A 559 34.17 16.44 4.59
N LEU A 560 34.60 15.62 3.63
CA LEU A 560 35.46 16.04 2.54
C LEU A 560 34.62 16.67 1.42
N TYR A 561 35.04 17.84 0.94
CA TYR A 561 34.51 18.52 -0.24
C TYR A 561 35.56 18.47 -1.35
N PHE A 562 35.13 18.07 -2.55
CA PHE A 562 35.95 18.05 -3.76
C PHE A 562 35.29 18.96 -4.81
N VAL A 563 36.02 19.98 -5.26
CA VAL A 563 35.59 20.91 -6.30
C VAL A 563 36.33 20.58 -7.59
N ALA A 564 35.57 20.34 -8.65
CA ALA A 564 36.09 19.90 -9.93
C ALA A 564 35.45 20.65 -11.11
N ASP A 565 36.18 20.69 -12.22
CA ASP A 565 35.65 21.09 -13.51
C ASP A 565 34.59 20.08 -13.96
N ALA A 566 33.38 20.56 -14.29
CA ALA A 566 32.24 19.69 -14.59
C ALA A 566 32.37 18.94 -15.92
N VAL A 567 33.25 19.39 -16.82
CA VAL A 567 33.46 18.77 -18.13
C VAL A 567 34.56 17.72 -18.03
N SER A 568 35.71 18.09 -17.47
CA SER A 568 36.91 17.25 -17.46
C SER A 568 37.08 16.40 -16.19
N GLY A 569 36.40 16.75 -15.10
CA GLY A 569 36.61 16.15 -13.77
C GLY A 569 37.91 16.58 -13.10
N SER A 570 38.66 17.50 -13.70
CA SER A 570 39.93 17.98 -13.17
C SER A 570 39.73 18.80 -11.89
N PRO A 571 40.64 18.71 -10.90
CA PRO A 571 40.54 19.47 -9.65
C PRO A 571 40.59 20.98 -9.88
N VAL A 572 39.73 21.73 -9.18
CA VAL A 572 39.77 23.20 -9.17
C VAL A 572 40.49 23.66 -7.90
N ALA A 573 41.77 24.01 -8.05
CA ALA A 573 42.58 24.49 -6.96
C ALA A 573 42.22 25.93 -6.54
N ASN A 574 42.45 26.26 -5.27
CA ASN A 574 42.29 27.61 -4.71
C ASN A 574 40.86 28.20 -4.85
N ALA A 575 39.84 27.37 -5.08
CA ALA A 575 38.45 27.79 -5.10
C ALA A 575 38.01 28.22 -3.70
N ASN A 576 37.34 29.36 -3.59
CA ASN A 576 36.75 29.84 -2.35
C ASN A 576 35.47 29.05 -2.04
N LEU A 577 35.50 28.25 -0.97
CA LEU A 577 34.37 27.50 -0.44
C LEU A 577 33.74 28.29 0.72
N GLU A 578 32.62 28.96 0.45
CA GLU A 578 31.79 29.61 1.47
C GLU A 578 30.89 28.56 2.14
N PHE A 579 30.93 28.49 3.47
CA PHE A 579 30.06 27.66 4.29
C PHE A 579 29.08 28.54 5.04
N PHE A 580 27.78 28.38 4.77
CA PHE A 580 26.70 29.05 5.49
C PHE A 580 25.77 28.02 6.14
N GLY A 581 25.83 27.92 7.46
CA GLY A 581 25.08 26.97 8.26
C GLY A 581 23.92 27.63 9.00
N TRP A 582 22.82 26.91 9.20
CA TRP A 582 21.78 27.32 10.15
C TRP A 582 21.21 26.14 10.93
N GLN A 583 20.68 26.43 12.11
CA GLN A 583 19.86 25.51 12.90
C GLN A 583 18.67 26.23 13.52
N GLN A 584 17.57 25.51 13.74
CA GLN A 584 16.45 25.99 14.54
C GLN A 584 16.41 25.23 15.86
N SER A 585 16.38 25.97 16.96
CA SER A 585 16.31 25.42 18.31
C SER A 585 15.13 26.02 19.06
N ARG A 586 14.44 25.22 19.87
CA ARG A 586 13.41 25.73 20.77
C ARG A 586 14.06 26.56 21.88
N ILE A 587 13.50 27.71 22.19
CA ILE A 587 13.92 28.53 23.33
C ILE A 587 13.43 27.85 24.60
N GLU A 588 14.34 27.55 25.52
CA GLU A 588 14.03 26.85 26.77
C GLU A 588 12.85 27.49 27.52
N ARG A 589 11.97 26.64 28.06
CA ARG A 589 10.78 27.04 28.84
C ARG A 589 9.77 27.91 28.08
N THR A 590 9.86 28.01 26.75
CA THR A 590 8.85 28.67 25.91
C THR A 590 8.31 27.72 24.83
N ARG A 591 7.29 28.14 24.07
CA ARG A 591 6.87 27.46 22.82
C ARG A 591 7.53 28.10 21.57
N ASN A 592 8.48 29.00 21.77
CA ASN A 592 9.10 29.77 20.69
C ASN A 592 10.38 29.10 20.19
N TYR A 593 10.76 29.41 18.95
CA TYR A 593 11.98 28.94 18.32
C TYR A 593 12.91 30.10 18.00
N GLN A 594 14.21 29.81 17.93
CA GLN A 594 15.24 30.73 17.47
C GLN A 594 16.06 30.06 16.36
N VAL A 595 16.39 30.87 15.34
CA VAL A 595 17.32 30.49 14.26
C VAL A 595 18.71 30.98 14.64
N LYS A 596 19.69 30.08 14.57
CA LYS A 596 21.12 30.40 14.71
C LYS A 596 21.79 30.16 13.37
N THR A 597 22.67 31.07 12.97
CA THR A 597 23.41 31.01 11.71
C THR A 597 24.91 31.04 11.99
N SER A 598 25.68 30.28 11.23
CA SER A 598 27.14 30.21 11.28
C SER A 598 27.70 30.42 9.88
N ARG A 599 28.86 31.10 9.76
CA ARG A 599 29.51 31.31 8.47
C ARG A 599 31.02 31.26 8.60
N PHE A 600 31.68 30.63 7.63
CA PHE A 600 33.13 30.68 7.44
C PHE A 600 33.47 30.37 5.98
N ALA A 601 34.74 30.49 5.60
CA ALA A 601 35.18 30.14 4.25
C ALA A 601 36.55 29.48 4.31
N GLU A 602 36.78 28.56 3.37
CA GLU A 602 38.07 27.91 3.14
C GLU A 602 38.45 27.97 1.67
N ARG A 603 39.67 27.54 1.34
CA ARG A 603 40.09 27.35 -0.03
C ARG A 603 40.44 25.90 -0.30
N THR A 604 40.12 25.42 -1.49
CA THR A 604 40.57 24.11 -1.94
C THR A 604 42.09 24.09 -2.11
N ASP A 605 42.71 22.95 -1.80
CA ASP A 605 44.12 22.69 -2.07
C ASP A 605 44.38 22.46 -3.57
N LYS A 606 45.62 22.09 -3.92
CA LYS A 606 46.04 21.81 -5.30
C LYS A 606 45.26 20.65 -5.96
N ASP A 607 44.69 19.77 -5.16
CA ASP A 607 43.93 18.60 -5.60
C ASP A 607 42.41 18.88 -5.56
N GLY A 608 42.00 20.14 -5.39
CA GLY A 608 40.60 20.55 -5.38
C GLY A 608 39.85 20.16 -4.12
N ILE A 609 40.55 19.82 -3.03
CA ILE A 609 39.98 19.26 -1.81
C ILE A 609 39.97 20.30 -0.69
N SER A 610 38.91 20.28 0.13
CA SER A 610 38.85 20.91 1.45
C SER A 610 38.16 19.97 2.44
N VAL A 611 38.72 19.87 3.64
CA VAL A 611 38.15 19.11 4.76
C VAL A 611 38.02 20.07 5.95
N PRO A 612 36.87 20.74 6.10
CA PRO A 612 36.70 21.75 7.14
C PRO A 612 36.80 21.18 8.55
N ASP A 613 37.32 21.99 9.47
CA ASP A 613 37.41 21.62 10.88
C ASP A 613 36.00 21.38 11.46
N THR A 614 35.83 20.25 12.14
CA THR A 614 34.56 19.83 12.73
C THR A 614 34.03 20.79 13.82
N THR A 615 34.89 21.61 14.41
CA THR A 615 34.51 22.67 15.36
C THR A 615 33.84 23.86 14.67
N GLN A 616 34.11 24.09 13.38
CA GLN A 616 33.45 25.10 12.56
C GLN A 616 32.23 24.51 11.82
N LEU A 617 32.36 23.28 11.32
CA LEU A 617 31.31 22.57 10.59
C LEU A 617 30.36 21.79 11.52
N LEU A 618 29.62 22.55 12.33
CA LEU A 618 28.73 22.05 13.38
C LEU A 618 27.66 21.06 12.87
N ARG A 619 27.52 19.92 13.56
CA ARG A 619 26.65 18.78 13.17
C ARG A 619 25.15 19.08 13.24
N ASP A 620 24.75 19.96 14.17
CA ASP A 620 23.36 20.38 14.37
C ASP A 620 22.88 21.38 13.30
N HIS A 621 23.79 21.94 12.51
CA HIS A 621 23.47 22.84 11.42
C HIS A 621 23.21 22.11 10.10
N ARG A 622 22.35 22.72 9.29
CA ARG A 622 22.22 22.47 7.86
C ARG A 622 23.10 23.47 7.12
N TRP A 623 24.00 22.98 6.28
CA TRP A 623 25.04 23.77 5.62
C TRP A 623 24.75 23.94 4.14
N LEU A 624 24.72 25.18 3.67
CA LEU A 624 24.83 25.58 2.26
C LEU A 624 26.29 25.85 1.96
N VAL A 625 26.85 25.11 1.01
CA VAL A 625 28.24 25.27 0.57
C VAL A 625 28.26 25.83 -0.84
N ILE A 626 29.04 26.89 -1.07
CA ILE A 626 29.15 27.59 -2.35
C ILE A 626 30.63 27.67 -2.74
N ALA A 627 30.99 27.11 -3.88
CA ALA A 627 32.33 27.22 -4.47
C ALA A 627 32.37 28.38 -5.48
N ARG A 628 33.39 29.23 -5.40
CA ARG A 628 33.64 30.35 -6.32
C ARG A 628 35.11 30.44 -6.70
N THR A 629 35.37 30.95 -7.89
CA THR A 629 36.73 31.26 -8.37
C THR A 629 36.79 32.66 -8.95
N ASP A 630 38.00 33.21 -9.08
CA ASP A 630 38.21 34.58 -9.58
C ASP A 630 37.87 34.74 -11.07
N ASP A 631 37.87 33.63 -11.84
CA ASP A 631 37.40 33.57 -13.23
C ASP A 631 35.88 33.44 -13.36
N GLY A 632 35.15 33.47 -12.24
CA GLY A 632 33.68 33.58 -12.22
C GLY A 632 32.92 32.25 -12.19
N ARG A 633 33.58 31.13 -11.89
CA ARG A 633 32.90 29.84 -11.71
C ARG A 633 32.04 29.84 -10.44
N LEU A 634 30.95 29.08 -10.47
CA LEU A 634 30.01 28.95 -9.35
C LEU A 634 29.43 27.55 -9.28
N ALA A 635 29.50 26.92 -8.11
CA ALA A 635 28.74 25.71 -7.78
C ALA A 635 28.18 25.80 -6.34
N TYR A 636 27.08 25.10 -6.05
CA TYR A 636 26.56 24.98 -4.69
C TYR A 636 25.96 23.59 -4.42
N ASP A 637 26.02 23.12 -3.16
CA ASP A 637 25.55 21.78 -2.74
C ASP A 637 24.16 21.80 -2.08
N GLY A 638 23.58 22.98 -1.82
CA GLY A 638 22.29 23.13 -1.13
C GLY A 638 22.41 22.89 0.38
N PHE A 639 21.29 22.96 1.13
CA PHE A 639 21.30 22.80 2.59
C PHE A 639 21.33 21.33 3.03
N ASN A 640 22.50 20.85 3.41
CA ASN A 640 22.70 19.45 3.80
C ASN A 640 23.19 19.30 5.24
N GLY A 641 22.89 18.15 5.85
CA GLY A 641 23.57 17.74 7.08
C GLY A 641 25.02 17.38 6.79
N VAL A 642 25.89 17.43 7.80
CA VAL A 642 27.32 17.14 7.66
C VAL A 642 27.70 15.90 8.47
N TRP A 643 28.71 15.19 8.00
CA TRP A 643 29.37 14.16 8.79
C TRP A 643 30.39 14.86 9.69
N SER A 644 30.10 14.84 10.99
CA SER A 644 31.06 15.11 12.04
C SER A 644 31.27 13.77 12.74
N PRO A 645 32.46 13.16 12.66
CA PRO A 645 32.75 11.97 13.43
C PRO A 645 32.47 12.31 14.90
N GLN A 646 31.51 11.64 15.52
CA GLN A 646 31.46 11.62 16.97
C GLN A 646 32.84 11.12 17.43
N MET A 647 33.34 11.59 18.58
CA MET A 647 34.35 10.85 19.34
C MET A 647 33.70 9.53 19.80
N LEU A 648 33.38 8.66 18.85
CA LEU A 648 33.15 7.26 19.07
C LEU A 648 34.48 6.74 19.60
N SER A 649 34.44 6.07 20.75
CA SER A 649 35.66 5.44 21.26
C SER A 649 36.23 4.54 20.17
N GLU A 650 37.55 4.33 20.15
CA GLU A 650 38.20 3.52 19.11
C GLU A 650 37.57 2.11 18.96
N ALA A 651 36.87 1.62 20.00
CA ALA A 651 36.09 0.40 20.03
C ALA A 651 34.80 0.39 19.15
N GLU A 652 34.21 1.55 18.86
CA GLU A 652 32.99 1.64 18.02
C GLU A 652 33.32 1.69 16.51
N TYR A 653 34.49 2.23 16.13
CA TYR A 653 34.96 2.23 14.73
C TYR A 653 35.70 0.94 14.36
N ARG A 654 36.18 0.19 15.35
CA ARG A 654 36.77 -1.15 15.18
C ARG A 654 35.90 -2.16 15.92
N PRO A 655 34.83 -2.72 15.31
CA PRO A 655 33.86 -3.51 16.06
C PRO A 655 34.56 -4.73 16.64
N ILE A 656 34.80 -4.70 17.95
CA ILE A 656 35.15 -5.91 18.69
C ILE A 656 34.03 -6.91 18.43
N LYS A 657 34.39 -8.11 17.97
CA LYS A 657 33.45 -9.19 17.67
C LYS A 657 33.58 -10.27 18.73
N LEU A 658 32.44 -10.59 19.35
CA LEU A 658 32.28 -11.80 20.15
C LEU A 658 31.66 -12.88 19.27
N TYR A 659 32.38 -13.98 19.06
CA TYR A 659 31.81 -15.20 18.51
C TYR A 659 31.46 -16.13 19.65
N SER A 660 30.28 -16.76 19.62
CA SER A 660 29.75 -17.52 20.73
C SER A 660 29.05 -18.78 20.24
N VAL A 661 29.25 -19.88 20.96
CA VAL A 661 28.63 -21.18 20.68
C VAL A 661 28.22 -21.82 22.00
N THR A 662 27.02 -22.38 22.02
CA THR A 662 26.54 -23.29 23.05
C THR A 662 26.51 -24.71 22.47
N ASP A 663 26.62 -25.74 23.31
CA ASP A 663 26.58 -27.13 22.83
C ASP A 663 25.22 -27.52 22.22
N ARG A 664 24.16 -26.77 22.56
CA ARG A 664 22.78 -26.97 22.08
C ARG A 664 22.05 -25.64 21.92
N PRO A 665 21.08 -25.54 21.00
CA PRO A 665 20.26 -24.35 20.84
C PRO A 665 19.17 -24.20 21.94
N VAL A 666 18.73 -25.31 22.56
CA VAL A 666 17.64 -25.33 23.56
C VAL A 666 17.99 -26.25 24.74
N TYR A 667 17.69 -25.78 25.95
CA TYR A 667 17.90 -26.46 27.23
C TYR A 667 16.57 -26.62 28.00
N ARG A 668 16.58 -27.47 29.03
CA ARG A 668 15.52 -27.59 30.03
C ARG A 668 16.06 -27.09 31.37
N PRO A 669 15.20 -26.79 32.35
CA PRO A 669 15.62 -26.73 33.74
C PRO A 669 16.46 -27.97 34.12
N GLU A 670 17.44 -27.78 35.00
CA GLU A 670 18.40 -28.82 35.42
C GLU A 670 19.38 -29.33 34.34
N HIS A 671 19.33 -28.82 33.10
CA HIS A 671 20.42 -29.08 32.15
C HIS A 671 21.66 -28.24 32.49
N THR A 672 22.83 -28.77 32.14
CA THR A 672 24.07 -28.00 32.15
C THR A 672 24.25 -27.28 30.82
N LEU A 673 24.27 -25.95 30.84
CA LEU A 673 24.69 -25.12 29.71
C LEU A 673 26.21 -25.22 29.55
N LYS A 674 26.68 -25.63 28.37
CA LYS A 674 28.10 -25.56 28.00
C LYS A 674 28.29 -24.51 26.92
N TYR A 675 29.25 -23.62 27.11
CA TYR A 675 29.48 -22.49 26.20
C TYR A 675 30.97 -22.29 25.90
N ARG A 676 31.23 -21.70 24.74
CA ARG A 676 32.52 -21.09 24.41
C ARG A 676 32.33 -19.78 23.68
N LEU A 677 33.10 -18.78 24.10
CA LEU A 677 33.09 -17.40 23.62
C LEU A 677 34.48 -17.05 23.10
N TRP A 678 34.60 -16.27 22.02
CA TRP A 678 35.87 -15.77 21.48
C TRP A 678 35.76 -14.29 21.18
N LEU A 679 36.68 -13.50 21.72
CA LEU A 679 36.72 -12.07 21.51
C LEU A 679 37.84 -11.68 20.55
N ARG A 680 37.54 -10.88 19.53
CA ARG A 680 38.55 -10.44 18.55
C ARG A 680 38.26 -9.05 17.98
N GLN A 681 39.32 -8.32 17.65
CA GLN A 681 39.24 -7.13 16.82
C GLN A 681 39.57 -7.50 15.36
N PRO A 682 38.66 -7.33 14.39
CA PRO A 682 38.90 -7.68 13.00
C PRO A 682 39.71 -6.60 12.29
N THR A 683 41.04 -6.64 12.38
CA THR A 683 41.96 -5.77 11.62
C THR A 683 42.74 -6.58 10.58
N TYR A 684 43.15 -5.93 9.48
CA TYR A 684 43.98 -6.54 8.43
C TYR A 684 45.48 -6.54 8.77
N SER A 685 45.91 -5.80 9.80
CA SER A 685 47.32 -5.56 10.14
C SER A 685 47.83 -6.37 11.33
N ASP A 686 46.94 -6.80 12.25
CA ASP A 686 47.39 -7.36 13.54
C ASP A 686 47.32 -8.90 13.52
N LYS A 687 48.48 -9.54 13.73
CA LYS A 687 48.58 -11.01 13.84
C LYS A 687 48.27 -11.53 15.25
N GLU A 688 48.39 -10.69 16.28
CA GLU A 688 48.18 -11.06 17.68
C GLU A 688 46.84 -10.55 18.20
N ASN A 689 46.15 -11.37 19.00
CA ASN A 689 44.86 -10.98 19.60
C ASN A 689 45.11 -10.23 20.92
N SER A 690 44.79 -8.94 20.98
CA SER A 690 44.93 -8.10 22.19
C SER A 690 44.09 -8.58 23.38
N PHE A 691 43.10 -9.46 23.14
CA PHE A 691 42.27 -10.07 24.17
C PHE A 691 42.81 -11.41 24.69
N ALA A 692 44.02 -11.82 24.29
CA ALA A 692 44.65 -13.05 24.78
C ALA A 692 45.10 -12.92 26.25
N ASN A 693 44.85 -13.97 27.05
CA ASN A 693 45.26 -14.03 28.46
C ASN A 693 44.79 -12.83 29.31
N GLN A 694 43.61 -12.30 29.04
CA GLN A 694 43.00 -11.18 29.76
C GLN A 694 41.89 -11.67 30.69
N ASP A 695 41.65 -10.93 31.77
CA ASP A 695 40.58 -11.26 32.72
C ASP A 695 39.25 -10.64 32.27
N PHE A 696 38.19 -11.42 32.33
CA PHE A 696 36.83 -11.02 31.98
C PHE A 696 35.82 -11.53 33.02
N LEU A 697 34.58 -11.08 32.88
CA LEU A 697 33.44 -11.63 33.60
C LEU A 697 32.45 -12.24 32.61
N VAL A 698 32.01 -13.47 32.87
CA VAL A 698 30.85 -14.06 32.21
C VAL A 698 29.62 -13.79 33.06
N GLU A 699 28.60 -13.16 32.48
CA GLU A 699 27.30 -12.92 33.11
C GLU A 699 26.22 -13.72 32.38
N ILE A 700 25.34 -14.38 33.15
CA ILE A 700 24.15 -15.06 32.62
C ILE A 700 22.92 -14.31 33.10
N ARG A 701 22.04 -13.97 32.16
CA ARG A 701 20.82 -13.19 32.37
C ARG A 701 19.58 -13.98 31.97
N ASN A 702 18.55 -13.89 32.80
CA ASN A 702 17.25 -14.52 32.55
C ASN A 702 16.42 -13.75 31.50
N PRO A 703 15.22 -14.24 31.12
CA PRO A 703 14.34 -13.58 30.13
C PRO A 703 13.87 -12.18 30.53
N ARG A 704 14.06 -11.77 31.79
CA ARG A 704 13.80 -10.40 32.29
C ARG A 704 15.06 -9.53 32.30
N HIS A 705 16.18 -10.01 31.74
CA HIS A 705 17.50 -9.39 31.74
C HIS A 705 18.16 -9.23 33.13
N GLU A 706 17.67 -9.94 34.14
CA GLU A 706 18.26 -9.97 35.49
C GLU A 706 19.50 -10.88 35.49
N VAL A 707 20.60 -10.45 36.11
CA VAL A 707 21.81 -11.28 36.26
C VAL A 707 21.55 -12.36 37.30
N VAL A 708 21.65 -13.62 36.89
CA VAL A 708 21.44 -14.78 37.77
C VAL A 708 22.73 -15.49 38.16
N ALA A 709 23.80 -15.30 37.38
CA ALA A 709 25.09 -15.91 37.63
C ALA A 709 26.21 -15.03 37.05
N GLU A 710 27.31 -14.93 37.78
CA GLU A 710 28.52 -14.23 37.37
C GLU A 710 29.75 -15.12 37.63
N ARG A 711 30.69 -15.16 36.70
CA ARG A 711 31.95 -15.90 36.86
C ARG A 711 33.12 -15.12 36.31
N LYS A 712 34.14 -14.90 37.15
CA LYS A 712 35.43 -14.38 36.70
C LYS A 712 36.17 -15.45 35.91
N VAL A 713 36.66 -15.08 34.74
CA VAL A 713 37.33 -15.97 33.79
C VAL A 713 38.57 -15.28 33.25
N ARG A 714 39.51 -16.07 32.75
CA ARG A 714 40.67 -15.59 32.01
C ARG A 714 40.65 -16.20 30.62
N SER A 715 40.80 -15.38 29.59
CA SER A 715 40.81 -15.86 28.20
C SER A 715 42.08 -16.66 27.89
N ASP A 716 41.99 -17.56 26.92
CA ASP A 716 43.12 -18.30 26.38
C ASP A 716 43.98 -17.43 25.43
N GLN A 717 45.05 -18.01 24.88
CA GLN A 717 45.93 -17.35 23.91
C GLN A 717 45.23 -16.86 22.62
N TRP A 718 44.02 -17.34 22.36
CA TRP A 718 43.21 -16.98 21.20
C TRP A 718 42.10 -15.97 21.54
N GLY A 719 42.02 -15.50 22.80
CA GLY A 719 40.93 -14.65 23.28
C GLY A 719 39.63 -15.41 23.55
N GLY A 720 39.72 -16.73 23.73
CA GLY A 720 38.60 -17.63 23.99
C GLY A 720 38.35 -17.86 25.48
N VAL A 721 37.09 -18.03 25.87
CA VAL A 721 36.64 -18.43 27.20
C VAL A 721 35.62 -19.55 27.04
N ASP A 722 35.84 -20.68 27.72
CA ASP A 722 34.84 -21.75 27.86
C ASP A 722 34.33 -21.86 29.30
N GLY A 723 33.15 -22.44 29.46
CA GLY A 723 32.59 -22.68 30.76
C GLY A 723 31.31 -23.50 30.74
N GLU A 724 30.88 -23.86 31.94
CA GLU A 724 29.66 -24.59 32.20
C GLU A 724 28.86 -23.88 33.28
N TRP A 725 27.53 -23.92 33.15
CA TRP A 725 26.60 -23.40 34.15
C TRP A 725 25.40 -24.35 34.30
N GLN A 726 25.07 -24.69 35.53
CA GLN A 726 23.93 -25.53 35.84
C GLN A 726 22.66 -24.68 35.88
N ILE A 727 21.70 -24.96 34.98
CA ILE A 727 20.42 -24.25 34.95
C ILE A 727 19.60 -24.70 36.17
N PRO A 728 19.12 -23.77 37.03
CA PRO A 728 18.29 -24.11 38.18
C PRO A 728 17.01 -24.88 37.82
N ALA A 729 16.49 -25.68 38.74
CA ALA A 729 15.25 -26.42 38.53
C ALA A 729 14.01 -25.50 38.40
N ASP A 730 14.07 -24.32 39.01
CA ASP A 730 13.06 -23.27 38.99
C ASP A 730 13.35 -22.19 37.93
N ALA A 731 14.23 -22.47 36.96
CA ALA A 731 14.59 -21.52 35.91
C ALA A 731 13.37 -21.11 35.06
N MET A 732 13.23 -19.80 34.84
CA MET A 732 12.22 -19.25 33.93
C MET A 732 12.40 -19.79 32.49
N LEU A 733 11.28 -20.15 31.85
CA LEU A 733 11.27 -20.50 30.44
C LEU A 733 11.41 -19.26 29.55
N GLY A 734 12.00 -19.42 28.38
CA GLY A 734 12.18 -18.39 27.36
C GLY A 734 13.64 -18.15 26.96
N ASN A 735 13.92 -16.94 26.46
CA ASN A 735 15.23 -16.55 25.94
C ASN A 735 16.16 -16.06 27.05
N TRP A 736 17.30 -16.72 27.21
CA TRP A 736 18.37 -16.37 28.12
C TRP A 736 19.54 -15.77 27.37
N THR A 737 20.36 -14.98 28.07
CA THR A 737 21.55 -14.33 27.49
C THR A 737 22.80 -14.64 28.30
N ILE A 738 23.90 -14.96 27.63
CA ILE A 738 25.24 -15.05 28.21
C ILE A 738 26.12 -13.94 27.62
N GLN A 739 26.79 -13.16 28.47
CA GLN A 739 27.54 -11.97 28.07
C GLN A 739 28.96 -12.03 28.61
N LEU A 740 29.90 -11.48 27.83
CA LEU A 740 31.26 -11.21 28.29
C LEU A 740 31.36 -9.72 28.65
N ALA A 741 31.75 -9.41 29.89
CA ALA A 741 31.77 -8.06 30.45
C ALA A 741 33.10 -7.73 31.12
N GLU A 742 33.33 -6.43 31.37
CA GLU A 742 34.51 -5.95 32.08
C GLU A 742 34.52 -6.39 33.55
N PRO A 743 35.66 -6.88 34.09
CA PRO A 743 35.73 -7.45 35.43
C PRO A 743 35.72 -6.41 36.57
N ASN A 744 36.02 -5.14 36.30
CA ASN A 744 36.30 -4.11 37.33
C ASN A 744 35.48 -2.82 37.13
N VAL A 745 34.18 -2.87 37.41
CA VAL A 745 33.30 -1.68 37.48
C VAL A 745 32.56 -1.62 38.81
N LYS A 746 32.43 -0.42 39.40
CA LYS A 746 31.85 -0.20 40.74
C LYS A 746 30.33 -0.46 40.82
N GLN A 747 29.61 -0.46 39.70
CA GLN A 747 28.18 -0.76 39.65
C GLN A 747 27.89 -1.81 38.56
N PRO A 748 27.19 -2.92 38.85
CA PRO A 748 26.93 -4.00 37.88
C PRO A 748 26.14 -3.57 36.64
N ASN A 749 25.26 -2.58 36.77
CA ASN A 749 24.46 -2.01 35.67
C ASN A 749 25.24 -1.03 34.77
N GLN A 750 26.51 -0.73 35.07
CA GLN A 750 27.38 0.15 34.28
C GLN A 750 28.55 -0.60 33.62
N ARG A 751 28.59 -1.95 33.72
CA ARG A 751 29.64 -2.74 33.06
C ARG A 751 29.47 -2.69 31.55
N ALA A 752 30.53 -2.33 30.83
CA ALA A 752 30.56 -2.46 29.39
C ALA A 752 30.54 -3.95 29.01
N SER A 753 29.62 -4.34 28.13
CA SER A 753 29.55 -5.68 27.55
C SER A 753 30.29 -5.69 26.22
N PHE A 754 31.16 -6.69 26.05
CA PHE A 754 31.90 -6.95 24.81
C PHE A 754 31.08 -7.74 23.77
N GLY A 755 29.86 -8.16 24.14
CA GLY A 755 28.96 -8.94 23.30
C GLY A 755 28.14 -9.94 24.10
N ALA A 756 27.16 -10.54 23.42
CA ALA A 756 26.20 -11.46 24.01
C ALA A 756 25.92 -12.66 23.08
N ALA A 757 25.60 -13.80 23.67
CA ALA A 757 24.97 -14.94 23.00
C ALA A 757 23.61 -15.21 23.65
N THR A 758 22.69 -15.81 22.89
CA THR A 758 21.39 -16.23 23.40
C THR A 758 21.25 -17.74 23.39
N PHE A 759 20.51 -18.28 24.36
CA PHE A 759 20.08 -19.67 24.40
C PHE A 759 18.66 -19.74 24.95
N VAL A 760 17.94 -20.81 24.62
CA VAL A 760 16.54 -20.98 25.02
C VAL A 760 16.42 -22.02 26.12
N VAL A 761 15.59 -21.75 27.13
CA VAL A 761 15.20 -22.74 28.16
C VAL A 761 13.70 -22.99 28.03
N GLU A 762 13.31 -24.22 27.73
CA GLU A 762 11.90 -24.60 27.48
C GLU A 762 11.60 -25.98 28.07
N GLU A 763 10.33 -26.22 28.43
CA GLU A 763 9.80 -27.55 28.72
C GLU A 763 9.46 -28.27 27.40
N TYR A 764 10.49 -28.68 26.65
CA TYR A 764 10.27 -29.42 25.41
C TYR A 764 10.38 -30.94 25.65
N ARG A 765 9.46 -31.75 25.11
CA ARG A 765 9.72 -33.19 24.87
C ARG A 765 10.41 -33.30 23.52
N LYS A 766 11.54 -34.03 23.44
CA LYS A 766 12.12 -34.32 22.12
C LYS A 766 11.04 -35.02 21.29
N PRO A 767 10.71 -34.53 20.08
CA PRO A 767 9.79 -35.27 19.23
C PRO A 767 10.36 -36.67 19.02
N GLU A 768 9.48 -37.66 18.92
CA GLU A 768 9.90 -39.06 18.74
C GLU A 768 10.05 -39.40 17.25
N PHE A 769 9.47 -38.56 16.38
CA PHE A 769 9.46 -38.68 14.94
C PHE A 769 9.64 -37.33 14.24
N ALA A 770 10.05 -37.39 12.97
CA ALA A 770 10.14 -36.26 12.05
C ALA A 770 9.07 -36.40 10.97
N VAL A 771 8.53 -35.27 10.51
CA VAL A 771 7.59 -35.21 9.39
C VAL A 771 8.26 -34.45 8.25
N SER A 772 8.22 -35.02 7.06
CA SER A 772 8.68 -34.41 5.83
C SER A 772 7.53 -34.31 4.83
N ILE A 773 7.53 -33.24 4.04
CA ILE A 773 6.53 -32.99 2.99
C ILE A 773 7.31 -32.76 1.71
N SER A 774 7.06 -33.62 0.72
CA SER A 774 7.66 -33.52 -0.61
C SER A 774 6.63 -33.01 -1.60
N THR A 775 6.97 -31.93 -2.31
CA THR A 775 6.15 -31.33 -3.37
C THR A 775 6.79 -31.59 -4.74
N PRO A 776 6.05 -31.46 -5.86
CA PRO A 776 6.61 -31.64 -7.20
C PRO A 776 7.72 -30.64 -7.49
N ASP A 777 8.77 -31.08 -8.21
CA ASP A 777 9.91 -30.24 -8.59
C ASP A 777 9.56 -29.16 -9.63
N LYS A 778 8.42 -29.32 -10.32
CA LYS A 778 7.93 -28.36 -11.31
C LYS A 778 6.96 -27.37 -10.65
N PRO A 779 7.07 -26.07 -10.97
CA PRO A 779 6.08 -25.08 -10.56
C PRO A 779 4.68 -25.50 -11.05
N VAL A 780 3.73 -25.56 -10.13
CA VAL A 780 2.33 -25.90 -10.41
C VAL A 780 1.58 -24.62 -10.77
N LYS A 781 0.73 -24.67 -11.81
CA LYS A 781 -0.09 -23.52 -12.19
C LYS A 781 -1.27 -23.38 -11.24
N LEU A 782 -1.77 -22.16 -11.11
CA LEU A 782 -2.98 -21.89 -10.34
C LEU A 782 -4.16 -22.65 -10.95
N GLY A 783 -4.86 -23.47 -10.15
CA GLY A 783 -5.97 -24.31 -10.59
C GLY A 783 -5.60 -25.76 -10.96
N GLU A 784 -4.30 -26.10 -11.05
CA GLU A 784 -3.87 -27.49 -11.20
C GLU A 784 -3.91 -28.24 -9.86
N GLN A 785 -4.21 -29.54 -9.89
CA GLN A 785 -4.12 -30.39 -8.71
C GLN A 785 -2.65 -30.59 -8.32
N LEU A 786 -2.33 -30.34 -7.04
CA LEU A 786 -1.01 -30.58 -6.45
C LEU A 786 -1.02 -31.92 -5.71
N GLU A 787 -0.11 -32.82 -6.08
CA GLU A 787 0.18 -34.01 -5.29
C GLU A 787 1.35 -33.72 -4.33
N ALA A 788 1.14 -33.92 -3.02
CA ALA A 788 2.17 -33.79 -2.00
C ALA A 788 2.26 -35.08 -1.19
N VAL A 789 3.49 -35.55 -0.96
CA VAL A 789 3.76 -36.76 -0.19
C VAL A 789 4.15 -36.36 1.23
N VAL A 790 3.33 -36.72 2.20
CA VAL A 790 3.63 -36.56 3.64
C VAL A 790 4.21 -37.86 4.16
N GLN A 791 5.42 -37.80 4.70
CA GLN A 791 6.12 -38.95 5.28
C GLN A 791 6.51 -38.64 6.72
N ALA A 792 6.21 -39.56 7.63
CA ALA A 792 6.53 -39.45 9.05
C ALA A 792 7.34 -40.67 9.51
N ASP A 793 8.54 -40.43 10.04
CA ASP A 793 9.46 -41.47 10.50
C ASP A 793 9.95 -41.17 11.91
N TYR A 794 9.99 -42.18 12.77
CA TYR A 794 10.66 -42.10 14.07
C TYR A 794 12.15 -41.77 13.88
N TYR A 795 12.76 -41.05 14.81
CA TYR A 795 14.20 -40.71 14.72
C TYR A 795 15.12 -41.95 14.72
N PHE A 796 14.61 -43.13 15.12
CA PHE A 796 15.30 -44.42 15.02
C PHE A 796 15.07 -45.16 13.68
N GLY A 797 14.33 -44.57 12.75
CA GLY A 797 14.20 -45.01 11.35
C GLY A 797 12.97 -45.85 11.00
N ALA A 798 12.07 -46.14 11.93
CA ALA A 798 10.81 -46.83 11.62
C ALA A 798 9.73 -45.83 11.15
N PRO A 799 8.81 -46.23 10.25
CA PRO A 799 7.69 -45.38 9.87
C PRO A 799 6.70 -45.23 11.03
N VAL A 800 6.06 -44.05 11.10
CA VAL A 800 4.92 -43.84 11.99
C VAL A 800 3.69 -44.52 11.39
N ALA A 801 3.46 -45.77 11.76
CA ALA A 801 2.28 -46.53 11.32
C ALA A 801 1.00 -46.01 12.02
N GLU A 802 -0.10 -46.00 11.28
CA GLU A 802 -1.44 -45.58 11.77
C GLU A 802 -1.49 -44.14 12.32
N GLY A 803 -0.57 -43.27 11.91
CA GLY A 803 -0.59 -41.87 12.30
C GLY A 803 -1.75 -41.10 11.67
N THR A 804 -2.48 -40.33 12.47
CA THR A 804 -3.49 -39.39 11.98
C THR A 804 -2.80 -38.14 11.43
N VAL A 805 -3.01 -37.84 10.15
CA VAL A 805 -2.48 -36.64 9.49
C VAL A 805 -3.56 -35.56 9.43
N HIS A 806 -3.21 -34.36 9.89
CA HIS A 806 -4.01 -33.15 9.69
C HIS A 806 -3.17 -32.16 8.87
N TYR A 807 -3.74 -31.62 7.78
CA TYR A 807 -3.09 -30.65 6.89
C TYR A 807 -3.97 -29.40 6.75
N LYS A 808 -3.35 -28.24 6.50
CA LYS A 808 -4.00 -26.94 6.27
C LYS A 808 -3.33 -26.23 5.10
#